data_AF-A0AAP4X5F2-F1
#
_entry.id   AF-A0AAP4X5F2-F1
#
_cell.length_a   1.000
_cell.length_b   1.000
_cell.length_c   1.000
_cell.angle_alpha   90.00
_cell.angle_beta   90.00
_cell.angle_gamma   90.00
#
_symmetry.space_group_name_H-M   'P 1'
#
loop_
_entity.id
_entity.type
_entity.pdbx_description
1 polymer ?
#
loop_
_entity_poly.entity_id
_entity_poly.type
_entity_poly.pdbx_seq_one_letter_code
_entity_poly.pdbx_strand_id
1 'polypeptide(L)'
;MLFASNNKQHSITSNINCKRALLTTLSALTLFATHTHVHAQTVTVSSPDKKILVSLTDDGDRPEYKVSFNGQDAVLNSRLGLVFQSLGEFGSGFEIKSSDIESSSTRWQQPWGEREWVLDQHNKLTTTFSNGTYEFMLEFKTFDDGIGFRYTVPKQASLADVTSLNIINELTEFSVPDAHNATAWWIPGRGWNRYEYLYNTTSVNKVDRAHTPFTYKLKSGTHLSIHEAALTDYAAMVLDQRRDGTLKADLTPWSDGILVKTAPGFTTPWRTIQIADKATGLLNSDLILNLNEPNKLGDVSWVQPGKYVGIWWGMHLNENTWGSGDKHGATTSETKRYMDFAAKYGFDGVLVEGWNIGWDGSWFHNGDVFSFTKPYDDFDIDAVSEYGASKNVRLIGHHETSGSVTNYRNQMSDAYDLYKKHDVTQIKTGYVADGGDIKRIDENGITRHEWHDGQFMVNEYLHSVTEAAKRGISINTHEPVKDTGLRRTYPNWIAREGARGQEFNAWGTPPNNPEHTAILPYTRMLSGPMDFTPGIFDLAPKGLDAVNRVQTTLTKQLALYVVLYSPIQMAADLPRNYVERLDAFQFIQDVPTDWSESIAVAGEIGDYVAFARKDRASEDWYLGALTDESPRKVVIKLDFLGADKQYQAQIYRDGDKANWETNPYDYVIETKTVTAKGELSLSLASSGGTAIRFKAL
;
A
#
# COMPACT_ATOMS: atom_id res chain seq x y z
N MET A 1 27.60 -46.45 -51.19
CA MET A 1 26.82 -46.98 -52.33
C MET A 1 26.80 -45.89 -53.40
N LEU A 2 27.31 -46.23 -54.58
CA LEU A 2 27.37 -45.47 -55.84
C LEU A 2 28.13 -44.13 -55.84
N PHE A 3 28.94 -43.76 -56.83
CA PHE A 3 29.81 -44.37 -57.85
C PHE A 3 30.56 -43.14 -58.41
N ALA A 4 31.90 -43.11 -58.45
CA ALA A 4 32.72 -43.16 -59.69
C ALA A 4 32.57 -41.95 -60.64
N SER A 5 33.59 -41.44 -61.33
CA SER A 5 35.01 -41.75 -61.44
C SER A 5 35.62 -40.78 -62.45
N ASN A 6 36.89 -40.46 -62.25
CA ASN A 6 37.96 -40.44 -63.24
C ASN A 6 38.00 -39.46 -64.43
N ASN A 7 39.20 -38.87 -64.52
CA ASN A 7 40.05 -38.74 -65.72
C ASN A 7 39.66 -37.66 -66.73
N LYS A 8 40.57 -36.92 -67.37
CA LYS A 8 41.99 -37.19 -67.65
C LYS A 8 42.69 -35.89 -68.09
N GLN A 9 43.99 -35.84 -67.78
CA GLN A 9 45.12 -35.33 -68.56
C GLN A 9 44.82 -34.68 -69.94
N HIS A 10 45.40 -33.51 -70.22
CA HIS A 10 46.76 -33.45 -70.81
C HIS A 10 47.27 -32.01 -70.95
N SER A 11 48.58 -31.90 -70.74
CA SER A 11 49.49 -30.82 -71.10
C SER A 11 49.31 -30.29 -72.52
N ILE A 12 49.68 -29.03 -72.77
CA ILE A 12 50.85 -28.70 -73.61
C ILE A 12 51.22 -27.21 -73.42
N THR A 13 52.54 -27.05 -73.38
CA THR A 13 53.41 -25.90 -73.25
C THR A 13 53.36 -24.87 -74.38
N SER A 14 54.07 -23.76 -74.12
CA SER A 14 54.68 -22.81 -75.06
C SER A 14 53.79 -21.60 -75.41
N ASN A 15 54.29 -20.38 -75.62
CA ASN A 15 55.61 -19.78 -75.41
C ASN A 15 55.45 -18.27 -75.65
N ILE A 16 56.25 -17.47 -74.94
CA ILE A 16 56.97 -16.30 -75.48
C ILE A 16 56.18 -15.01 -75.82
N ASN A 17 56.44 -14.04 -74.94
CA ASN A 17 56.87 -12.64 -75.13
C ASN A 17 55.98 -11.54 -75.75
N CYS A 18 56.13 -10.42 -75.04
CA CYS A 18 56.20 -9.03 -75.52
C CYS A 18 54.88 -8.31 -75.82
N LYS A 19 54.52 -7.36 -74.95
CA LYS A 19 54.74 -5.93 -75.22
C LYS A 19 54.39 -5.06 -74.01
N ARG A 20 55.22 -4.03 -73.79
CA ARG A 20 55.03 -2.92 -72.87
C ARG A 20 53.77 -2.13 -73.24
N ALA A 21 53.00 -1.72 -72.23
CA ALA A 21 52.13 -0.54 -72.31
C ALA A 21 52.12 0.15 -70.93
N LEU A 22 52.45 1.44 -70.94
CA LEU A 22 52.30 2.39 -69.84
C LEU A 22 50.84 2.38 -69.34
N LEU A 23 50.63 2.28 -68.03
CA LEU A 23 49.38 2.74 -67.40
C LEU A 23 49.71 3.75 -66.29
N THR A 24 49.15 4.93 -66.49
CA THR A 24 48.93 6.04 -65.57
C THR A 24 48.40 5.61 -64.21
N THR A 25 49.10 5.99 -63.13
CA THR A 25 48.63 5.93 -61.75
C THR A 25 47.56 6.98 -61.48
N LEU A 26 46.30 6.56 -61.38
CA LEU A 26 45.19 7.36 -60.84
C LEU A 26 45.18 7.16 -59.32
N SER A 27 45.39 8.22 -58.56
CA SER A 27 45.32 8.19 -57.10
C SER A 27 43.86 8.08 -56.66
N ALA A 28 43.47 6.92 -56.15
CA ALA A 28 42.16 6.72 -55.52
C ALA A 28 42.19 7.30 -54.10
N LEU A 29 41.54 8.45 -53.93
CA LEU A 29 41.24 9.05 -52.62
C LEU A 29 40.25 8.12 -51.90
N THR A 30 40.73 7.30 -50.98
CA THR A 30 39.88 6.45 -50.13
C THR A 30 39.28 7.33 -49.05
N LEU A 31 38.01 7.70 -49.23
CA LEU A 31 37.20 8.32 -48.20
C LEU A 31 37.03 7.28 -47.08
N PHE A 32 37.83 7.38 -46.01
CA PHE A 32 37.54 6.66 -44.77
C PHE A 32 36.26 7.26 -44.20
N ALA A 33 35.13 6.60 -44.44
CA ALA A 33 33.93 6.81 -43.65
C ALA A 33 34.29 6.40 -42.22
N THR A 34 34.51 7.38 -41.35
CA THR A 34 34.56 7.17 -39.91
C THR A 34 33.17 6.74 -39.48
N HIS A 35 32.93 5.43 -39.39
CA HIS A 35 31.82 4.92 -38.63
C HIS A 35 32.05 5.34 -37.18
N THR A 36 31.35 6.39 -36.74
CA THR A 36 31.17 6.67 -35.31
C THR A 36 30.43 5.47 -34.74
N HIS A 37 31.17 4.55 -34.13
CA HIS A 37 30.58 3.57 -33.24
C HIS A 37 29.99 4.35 -32.07
N VAL A 38 28.67 4.56 -32.08
CA VAL A 38 27.95 4.98 -30.88
C VAL A 38 28.10 3.82 -29.90
N HIS A 39 28.95 4.00 -28.90
CA HIS A 39 29.10 3.03 -27.82
C HIS A 39 27.93 3.21 -26.86
N ALA A 40 27.22 2.11 -26.57
CA ALA A 40 26.23 2.07 -25.51
C ALA A 40 26.81 2.65 -24.20
N GLN A 41 26.03 3.48 -23.52
CA GLN A 41 26.39 4.12 -22.27
C GLN A 41 25.74 3.38 -21.10
N THR A 42 26.49 3.29 -20.00
CA THR A 42 25.97 2.79 -18.72
C THR A 42 26.35 3.76 -17.62
N VAL A 43 25.36 4.17 -16.83
CA VAL A 43 25.52 5.04 -15.66
C VAL A 43 25.05 4.30 -14.41
N THR A 44 25.71 4.54 -13.28
CA THR A 44 25.43 3.81 -12.03
C THR A 44 25.25 4.75 -10.86
N VAL A 45 24.40 4.36 -9.91
CA VAL A 45 24.21 5.06 -8.63
C VAL A 45 24.08 4.03 -7.51
N SER A 46 24.73 4.30 -6.39
CA SER A 46 24.69 3.42 -5.21
C SER A 46 23.93 4.08 -4.07
N SER A 47 23.40 3.27 -3.17
CA SER A 47 22.92 3.68 -1.85
C SER A 47 24.02 4.41 -1.06
N PRO A 48 23.66 5.22 -0.04
CA PRO A 48 24.60 5.77 0.92
C PRO A 48 25.55 4.70 1.52
N ASP A 49 25.04 3.55 1.93
CA ASP A 49 25.82 2.45 2.53
C ASP A 49 26.50 1.50 1.52
N LYS A 50 26.27 1.74 0.22
CA LYS A 50 26.84 1.01 -0.92
C LYS A 50 26.35 -0.45 -1.06
N LYS A 51 25.35 -0.90 -0.32
CA LYS A 51 24.81 -2.25 -0.48
C LYS A 51 23.92 -2.40 -1.69
N ILE A 52 23.10 -1.38 -1.98
CA ILE A 52 22.27 -1.31 -3.19
C ILE A 52 23.02 -0.54 -4.28
N LEU A 53 23.11 -1.12 -5.48
CA LEU A 53 23.68 -0.50 -6.69
C LEU A 53 22.69 -0.64 -7.84
N VAL A 54 22.33 0.49 -8.44
CA VAL A 54 21.53 0.59 -9.66
C VAL A 54 22.45 0.84 -10.84
N SER A 55 22.25 0.09 -11.92
CA SER A 55 22.88 0.32 -13.22
C SER A 55 21.79 0.62 -14.24
N LEU A 56 21.91 1.73 -14.97
CA LEU A 56 21.01 2.18 -16.02
C LEU A 56 21.80 2.25 -17.33
N THR A 57 21.29 1.62 -18.38
CA THR A 57 21.98 1.48 -19.67
C THR A 57 21.04 1.76 -20.84
N ASP A 58 21.59 2.17 -21.97
CA ASP A 58 20.91 2.18 -23.28
C ASP A 58 21.39 1.04 -24.21
N ASP A 59 22.21 0.12 -23.68
CA ASP A 59 22.69 -1.06 -24.40
C ASP A 59 21.52 -1.92 -24.86
N GLY A 60 21.44 -2.18 -26.18
CA GLY A 60 20.30 -2.89 -26.79
C GLY A 60 19.23 -1.99 -27.41
N ASP A 61 19.57 -0.74 -27.77
CA ASP A 61 18.68 0.22 -28.46
C ASP A 61 17.51 0.70 -27.57
N ARG A 62 17.59 0.58 -26.25
CA ARG A 62 16.53 1.04 -25.33
C ARG A 62 17.05 1.23 -23.90
N PRO A 63 16.37 2.05 -23.09
CA PRO A 63 16.65 2.14 -21.66
C PRO A 63 16.33 0.84 -20.90
N GLU A 64 17.30 0.32 -20.16
CA GLU A 64 17.15 -0.81 -19.23
C GLU A 64 17.85 -0.51 -17.90
N TYR A 65 17.34 -1.06 -16.80
CA TYR A 65 18.00 -0.99 -15.49
C TYR A 65 18.19 -2.37 -14.86
N LYS A 66 19.15 -2.42 -13.94
CA LYS A 66 19.48 -3.58 -13.11
C LYS A 66 19.75 -3.12 -11.69
N VAL A 67 19.40 -3.95 -10.71
CA VAL A 67 19.67 -3.68 -9.29
C VAL A 67 20.42 -4.84 -8.67
N SER A 68 21.51 -4.54 -7.95
CA SER A 68 22.20 -5.51 -7.10
C SER A 68 22.14 -5.10 -5.64
N PHE A 69 22.12 -6.09 -4.76
CA PHE A 69 22.13 -5.94 -3.32
C PHE A 69 23.23 -6.84 -2.72
N ASN A 70 24.16 -6.24 -1.97
CA ASN A 70 25.36 -6.93 -1.45
C ASN A 70 26.15 -7.66 -2.57
N GLY A 71 26.20 -7.06 -3.76
CA GLY A 71 26.91 -7.62 -4.92
C GLY A 71 26.22 -8.80 -5.61
N GLN A 72 25.00 -9.17 -5.19
CA GLN A 72 24.16 -10.18 -5.86
C GLN A 72 23.03 -9.52 -6.62
N ASP A 73 22.59 -10.12 -7.72
CA ASP A 73 21.46 -9.61 -8.49
C ASP A 73 20.18 -9.68 -7.66
N ALA A 74 19.53 -8.53 -7.51
CA ALA A 74 18.23 -8.37 -6.85
C ALA A 74 17.12 -8.21 -7.89
N VAL A 75 17.43 -7.47 -8.97
CA VAL A 75 16.58 -7.29 -10.16
C VAL A 75 17.49 -7.42 -11.38
N LEU A 76 17.15 -8.32 -12.30
CA LEU A 76 17.84 -8.52 -13.58
C LEU A 76 17.54 -7.35 -14.54
N ASN A 77 18.22 -7.32 -15.69
CA ASN A 77 17.95 -6.33 -16.73
C ASN A 77 16.44 -6.25 -17.01
N SER A 78 15.90 -5.04 -16.85
CA SER A 78 14.48 -4.76 -16.89
C SER A 78 14.24 -3.51 -17.72
N ARG A 79 13.32 -3.59 -18.67
CA ARG A 79 13.02 -2.50 -19.60
C ARG A 79 12.35 -1.32 -18.91
N LEU A 80 12.57 -0.14 -19.49
CA LEU A 80 11.92 1.10 -19.13
C LEU A 80 11.36 1.76 -20.40
N GLY A 81 10.24 2.47 -20.27
CA GLY A 81 9.66 3.26 -21.35
C GLY A 81 8.16 3.46 -21.26
N LEU A 82 7.63 4.30 -22.13
CA LEU A 82 6.21 4.63 -22.24
C LEU A 82 5.77 4.49 -23.71
N VAL A 83 4.51 4.12 -23.95
CA VAL A 83 3.94 4.11 -25.30
C VAL A 83 2.73 5.03 -25.33
N PHE A 84 2.77 6.00 -26.24
CA PHE A 84 1.71 6.97 -26.46
C PHE A 84 0.92 6.60 -27.71
N GLN A 85 -0.40 6.81 -27.66
CA GLN A 85 -1.30 6.57 -28.78
C GLN A 85 -0.90 7.37 -30.03
N SER A 86 -0.49 8.63 -29.85
CA SER A 86 -0.19 9.57 -30.94
C SER A 86 1.29 9.67 -31.30
N LEU A 87 2.21 9.36 -30.37
CA LEU A 87 3.66 9.55 -30.56
C LEU A 87 4.45 8.25 -30.69
N GLY A 88 3.83 7.09 -30.41
CA GLY A 88 4.52 5.80 -30.40
C GLY A 88 5.35 5.57 -29.13
N GLU A 89 6.39 4.74 -29.26
CA GLU A 89 7.21 4.26 -28.14
C GLU A 89 8.31 5.27 -27.76
N PHE A 90 8.37 5.59 -26.48
CA PHE A 90 9.48 6.26 -25.80
C PHE A 90 10.28 5.18 -25.07
N GLY A 91 11.10 4.47 -25.83
CA GLY A 91 11.80 3.25 -25.43
C GLY A 91 12.84 2.90 -26.47
N SER A 92 12.50 2.08 -27.48
CA SER A 92 13.43 1.78 -28.59
C SER A 92 13.94 3.05 -29.29
N GLY A 93 15.23 3.10 -29.64
CA GLY A 93 15.88 4.22 -30.32
C GLY A 93 16.21 5.41 -29.43
N PHE A 94 16.00 5.32 -28.11
CA PHE A 94 16.41 6.34 -27.16
C PHE A 94 17.77 6.01 -26.53
N GLU A 95 18.68 6.96 -26.59
CA GLU A 95 20.04 6.87 -26.04
C GLU A 95 20.23 7.85 -24.87
N ILE A 96 21.16 7.55 -23.98
CA ILE A 96 21.55 8.44 -22.89
C ILE A 96 22.22 9.69 -23.48
N LYS A 97 21.56 10.84 -23.29
CA LYS A 97 22.08 12.15 -23.69
C LYS A 97 22.92 12.79 -22.59
N SER A 98 22.47 12.69 -21.34
CA SER A 98 23.14 13.25 -20.18
C SER A 98 22.67 12.56 -18.89
N SER A 99 23.52 12.57 -17.87
CA SER A 99 23.21 12.07 -16.53
C SER A 99 23.86 12.95 -15.48
N ASP A 100 23.17 13.16 -14.36
CA ASP A 100 23.69 13.88 -13.20
C ASP A 100 23.42 13.09 -11.91
N ILE A 101 24.35 13.16 -10.95
CA ILE A 101 24.22 12.47 -9.65
C ILE A 101 24.36 13.48 -8.52
N GLU A 102 23.37 13.47 -7.63
CA GLU A 102 23.33 14.29 -6.43
C GLU A 102 23.14 13.40 -5.19
N SER A 103 23.45 13.93 -4.01
CA SER A 103 23.19 13.26 -2.72
C SER A 103 22.35 14.15 -1.83
N SER A 104 21.38 13.58 -1.12
CA SER A 104 20.56 14.27 -0.12
C SER A 104 20.63 13.54 1.21
N SER A 105 20.67 14.31 2.29
CA SER A 105 20.51 13.81 3.66
C SER A 105 19.78 14.88 4.46
N THR A 106 18.48 14.68 4.67
CA THR A 106 17.61 15.60 5.38
C THR A 106 16.72 14.82 6.34
N ARG A 107 16.03 15.53 7.22
CA ARG A 107 14.99 14.95 8.07
C ARG A 107 13.76 15.84 8.08
N TRP A 108 12.60 15.25 8.26
CA TRP A 108 11.34 15.96 8.38
C TRP A 108 10.46 15.33 9.47
N GLN A 109 9.53 16.10 10.00
CA GLN A 109 8.65 15.66 11.09
C GLN A 109 7.26 15.34 10.54
N GLN A 110 6.69 14.20 10.94
CA GLN A 110 5.30 13.88 10.62
C GLN A 110 4.35 14.63 11.57
N PRO A 111 3.18 15.11 11.12
CA PRO A 111 2.17 15.65 12.03
C PRO A 111 1.55 14.58 12.92
N TRP A 112 1.45 13.35 12.42
CA TRP A 112 1.05 12.10 13.07
C TRP A 112 1.69 10.95 12.29
N GLY A 113 1.97 9.83 12.92
CA GLY A 113 2.76 8.79 12.26
C GLY A 113 3.08 7.57 13.13
N GLU A 114 3.67 6.58 12.45
CA GLU A 114 4.38 5.48 13.09
C GLU A 114 5.72 5.92 13.70
N ARG A 115 6.22 7.10 13.33
CA ARG A 115 7.40 7.74 13.89
C ARG A 115 7.30 9.25 13.75
N GLU A 116 7.91 9.97 14.65
CA GLU A 116 7.86 11.43 14.62
C GLU A 116 8.82 12.03 13.59
N TRP A 117 10.06 11.55 13.54
CA TRP A 117 11.09 12.02 12.64
C TRP A 117 11.39 10.99 11.56
N VAL A 118 11.37 11.43 10.31
CA VAL A 118 11.71 10.61 9.14
C VAL A 118 13.02 11.11 8.55
N LEU A 119 13.96 10.20 8.34
CA LEU A 119 15.23 10.46 7.66
C LEU A 119 15.04 10.25 6.15
N ASP A 120 15.36 11.25 5.35
CA ASP A 120 15.44 11.16 3.89
C ASP A 120 16.92 11.24 3.48
N GLN A 121 17.55 10.08 3.34
CA GLN A 121 18.94 9.95 2.94
C GLN A 121 19.07 9.04 1.70
N HIS A 122 19.45 9.64 0.56
CA HIS A 122 19.56 8.93 -0.71
C HIS A 122 20.59 9.57 -1.64
N ASN A 123 21.07 8.80 -2.61
CA ASN A 123 21.70 9.34 -3.81
C ASN A 123 20.67 9.36 -4.95
N LYS A 124 20.65 10.45 -5.72
CA LYS A 124 19.73 10.70 -6.82
C LYS A 124 20.50 10.69 -8.14
N LEU A 125 20.02 9.92 -9.12
CA LEU A 125 20.51 9.91 -10.49
C LEU A 125 19.40 10.43 -11.41
N THR A 126 19.66 11.49 -12.15
CA THR A 126 18.74 12.01 -13.17
C THR A 126 19.37 11.84 -14.55
N THR A 127 18.72 11.06 -15.42
CA THR A 127 19.22 10.74 -16.76
C THR A 127 18.23 11.19 -17.82
N THR A 128 18.70 11.96 -18.80
CA THR A 128 17.93 12.36 -19.98
C THR A 128 18.20 11.39 -21.12
N PHE A 129 17.13 10.83 -21.67
CA PHE A 129 17.15 9.98 -22.86
C PHE A 129 16.63 10.77 -24.06
N SER A 130 17.21 10.55 -25.23
CA SER A 130 16.81 11.21 -26.48
C SER A 130 16.88 10.25 -27.66
N ASN A 131 15.94 10.41 -28.61
CA ASN A 131 16.03 9.79 -29.95
C ASN A 131 16.35 10.84 -31.04
N GLY A 132 16.87 12.00 -30.64
CA GLY A 132 17.12 13.16 -31.52
C GLY A 132 15.91 14.05 -31.80
N THR A 133 14.68 13.58 -31.57
CA THR A 133 13.44 14.36 -31.74
C THR A 133 12.75 14.64 -30.41
N TYR A 134 12.56 13.60 -29.61
CA TYR A 134 11.91 13.66 -28.31
C TYR A 134 12.90 13.35 -27.20
N GLU A 135 12.61 13.90 -26.03
CA GLU A 135 13.36 13.65 -24.80
C GLU A 135 12.42 13.27 -23.67
N PHE A 136 12.88 12.36 -22.81
CA PHE A 136 12.28 12.13 -21.50
C PHE A 136 13.39 11.92 -20.47
N MET A 137 13.05 12.07 -19.19
CA MET A 137 13.97 11.91 -18.07
C MET A 137 13.56 10.73 -17.22
N LEU A 138 14.56 10.00 -16.70
CA LEU A 138 14.43 9.03 -15.64
C LEU A 138 15.14 9.56 -14.40
N GLU A 139 14.43 9.60 -13.28
CA GLU A 139 14.98 9.94 -11.97
C GLU A 139 14.98 8.69 -11.10
N PHE A 140 16.14 8.29 -10.58
CA PHE A 140 16.30 7.26 -9.56
C PHE A 140 16.72 7.89 -8.24
N LYS A 141 16.07 7.52 -7.13
CA LYS A 141 16.55 7.75 -5.77
C LYS A 141 16.91 6.40 -5.15
N THR A 142 18.14 6.27 -4.65
CA THR A 142 18.68 5.04 -4.07
C THR A 142 18.96 5.26 -2.59
N PHE A 143 18.19 4.59 -1.74
CA PHE A 143 18.25 4.60 -0.28
C PHE A 143 18.97 3.33 0.19
N ASP A 144 19.28 3.23 1.48
CA ASP A 144 19.89 2.02 2.06
C ASP A 144 18.91 0.82 2.12
N ASP A 145 17.61 1.10 2.08
CA ASP A 145 16.51 0.15 2.22
C ASP A 145 15.68 -0.06 0.93
N GLY A 146 16.08 0.57 -0.18
CA GLY A 146 15.40 0.40 -1.46
C GLY A 146 15.69 1.47 -2.49
N ILE A 147 14.95 1.41 -3.60
CA ILE A 147 15.00 2.40 -4.67
C ILE A 147 13.61 2.91 -5.02
N GLY A 148 13.54 4.15 -5.50
CA GLY A 148 12.40 4.72 -6.20
C GLY A 148 12.83 5.26 -7.56
N PHE A 149 12.06 5.05 -8.62
CA PHE A 149 12.29 5.69 -9.91
C PHE A 149 11.03 6.17 -10.61
N ARG A 150 11.11 7.21 -11.44
CA ARG A 150 9.97 7.76 -12.20
C ARG A 150 10.39 8.38 -13.52
N TYR A 151 9.43 8.49 -14.44
CA TYR A 151 9.60 9.16 -15.72
C TYR A 151 9.12 10.61 -15.64
N THR A 152 9.77 11.50 -16.39
CA THR A 152 9.23 12.83 -16.70
C THR A 152 9.35 13.08 -18.19
N VAL A 153 8.25 13.42 -18.85
CA VAL A 153 8.25 13.89 -20.24
C VAL A 153 8.13 15.41 -20.21
N PRO A 154 9.24 16.17 -20.34
CA PRO A 154 9.21 17.62 -20.20
C PRO A 154 8.45 18.27 -21.36
N LYS A 155 7.99 19.51 -21.12
CA LYS A 155 7.62 20.41 -22.21
C LYS A 155 8.86 20.66 -23.07
N GLN A 156 8.72 20.51 -24.38
CA GLN A 156 9.82 20.61 -25.33
C GLN A 156 9.29 21.08 -26.68
N ALA A 157 10.17 21.63 -27.51
CA ALA A 157 9.80 22.23 -28.80
C ALA A 157 9.03 21.25 -29.71
N SER A 158 9.46 19.99 -29.75
CA SER A 158 8.82 18.92 -30.52
C SER A 158 7.41 18.54 -30.04
N LEU A 159 6.99 19.03 -28.87
CA LEU A 159 5.66 18.82 -28.28
C LEU A 159 4.88 20.13 -28.08
N ALA A 160 5.33 21.26 -28.65
CA ALA A 160 4.72 22.57 -28.41
C ALA A 160 3.24 22.65 -28.81
N ASP A 161 2.86 21.97 -29.90
CA ASP A 161 1.48 21.93 -30.42
C ASP A 161 0.65 20.78 -29.85
N VAL A 162 1.21 19.96 -28.94
CA VAL A 162 0.53 18.81 -28.34
C VAL A 162 -0.10 19.22 -27.01
N THR A 163 -1.43 19.25 -26.97
CA THR A 163 -2.19 19.60 -25.75
C THR A 163 -2.65 18.38 -24.95
N SER A 164 -2.62 17.19 -25.53
CA SER A 164 -2.97 15.94 -24.87
C SER A 164 -2.09 14.77 -25.32
N LEU A 165 -1.82 13.87 -24.39
CA LEU A 165 -1.08 12.63 -24.56
C LEU A 165 -1.87 11.50 -23.90
N ASN A 166 -2.13 10.44 -24.65
CA ASN A 166 -2.75 9.23 -24.15
C ASN A 166 -1.71 8.12 -24.04
N ILE A 167 -1.40 7.69 -22.83
CA ILE A 167 -0.54 6.54 -22.57
C ILE A 167 -1.38 5.28 -22.76
N ILE A 168 -0.91 4.39 -23.61
CA ILE A 168 -1.55 3.09 -23.91
C ILE A 168 -0.71 1.92 -23.42
N ASN A 169 0.51 2.17 -22.94
CA ASN A 169 1.35 1.16 -22.32
C ASN A 169 2.45 1.82 -21.47
N GLU A 170 2.79 1.19 -20.35
CA GLU A 170 4.04 1.44 -19.63
C GLU A 170 4.93 0.19 -19.77
N LEU A 171 6.18 0.38 -20.20
CA LEU A 171 7.12 -0.70 -20.52
C LEU A 171 7.98 -1.13 -19.32
N THR A 172 7.79 -0.51 -18.16
CA THR A 172 8.52 -0.80 -16.92
C THR A 172 8.43 -2.27 -16.56
N GLU A 173 9.58 -2.91 -16.37
CA GLU A 173 9.71 -4.29 -15.92
C GLU A 173 10.43 -4.40 -14.56
N PHE A 174 10.22 -5.54 -13.92
CA PHE A 174 10.89 -5.99 -12.70
C PHE A 174 11.21 -7.47 -12.89
N SER A 175 12.38 -7.76 -13.46
CA SER A 175 12.82 -9.13 -13.76
C SER A 175 13.47 -9.78 -12.53
N VAL A 176 12.78 -10.75 -11.95
CA VAL A 176 13.16 -11.45 -10.71
C VAL A 176 14.19 -12.57 -10.99
N PRO A 177 15.34 -12.60 -10.30
CA PRO A 177 16.30 -13.70 -10.43
C PRO A 177 15.77 -15.00 -9.81
N ASP A 178 16.01 -16.12 -10.49
CA ASP A 178 15.60 -17.47 -10.04
C ASP A 178 14.14 -17.55 -9.58
N ALA A 179 13.21 -16.97 -10.37
CA ALA A 179 11.80 -16.82 -10.02
C ALA A 179 11.05 -18.13 -9.72
N HIS A 180 11.58 -19.28 -10.12
CA HIS A 180 11.05 -20.60 -9.75
C HIS A 180 11.29 -20.95 -8.28
N ASN A 181 12.35 -20.41 -7.67
CA ASN A 181 12.73 -20.64 -6.29
C ASN A 181 12.54 -19.42 -5.39
N ALA A 182 12.05 -18.30 -5.93
CA ALA A 182 11.63 -17.14 -5.15
C ALA A 182 10.18 -17.32 -4.71
N THR A 183 9.89 -17.13 -3.41
CA THR A 183 8.54 -17.27 -2.83
C THR A 183 7.87 -15.91 -2.76
N ALA A 184 6.62 -15.79 -3.22
CA ALA A 184 5.82 -14.56 -3.21
C ALA A 184 4.58 -14.72 -2.33
N TRP A 185 4.19 -13.62 -1.67
CA TRP A 185 2.92 -13.45 -0.96
C TRP A 185 2.10 -12.37 -1.66
N TRP A 186 1.02 -12.75 -2.31
CA TRP A 186 0.34 -11.86 -3.26
C TRP A 186 -1.17 -12.07 -3.34
N ILE A 187 -1.87 -11.00 -3.72
CA ILE A 187 -3.29 -11.03 -4.06
C ILE A 187 -3.48 -10.77 -5.56
N PRO A 188 -4.50 -11.39 -6.20
CA PRO A 188 -4.73 -11.22 -7.62
C PRO A 188 -5.08 -9.77 -7.97
N GLY A 189 -4.52 -9.29 -9.09
CA GLY A 189 -4.92 -8.02 -9.68
C GLY A 189 -6.12 -8.16 -10.61
N ARG A 190 -6.94 -7.11 -10.74
CA ARG A 190 -8.13 -7.06 -11.61
C ARG A 190 -9.24 -8.07 -11.24
N GLY A 191 -9.24 -8.56 -10.00
CA GLY A 191 -10.29 -9.44 -9.50
C GLY A 191 -11.57 -8.68 -9.14
N TRP A 192 -12.70 -9.41 -9.10
CA TRP A 192 -14.01 -8.84 -8.74
C TRP A 192 -14.02 -8.20 -7.33
N ASN A 193 -13.34 -8.79 -6.36
CA ASN A 193 -13.27 -8.25 -5.00
C ASN A 193 -12.11 -7.28 -4.74
N ARG A 194 -11.67 -6.51 -5.76
CA ARG A 194 -10.69 -5.42 -5.60
C ARG A 194 -9.40 -5.90 -4.89
N TYR A 195 -9.06 -5.30 -3.74
CA TYR A 195 -7.90 -5.66 -2.91
C TYR A 195 -8.24 -6.69 -1.80
N GLU A 196 -9.50 -7.06 -1.64
CA GLU A 196 -9.99 -7.88 -0.53
C GLU A 196 -9.94 -9.38 -0.84
N TYR A 197 -8.71 -9.86 -1.06
CA TYR A 197 -8.40 -11.29 -1.17
C TYR A 197 -7.53 -11.75 -0.01
N LEU A 198 -7.58 -13.05 0.29
CA LEU A 198 -6.52 -13.69 1.06
C LEU A 198 -5.26 -13.75 0.21
N TYR A 199 -4.11 -13.63 0.86
CA TYR A 199 -2.82 -13.73 0.19
C TYR A 199 -2.54 -15.18 -0.20
N ASN A 200 -2.01 -15.36 -1.41
CA ASN A 200 -1.49 -16.63 -1.89
C ASN A 200 0.01 -16.70 -1.59
N THR A 201 0.49 -17.89 -1.21
CA THR A 201 1.92 -18.19 -1.06
C THR A 201 2.35 -19.15 -2.16
N THR A 202 3.09 -18.66 -3.15
CA THR A 202 3.53 -19.46 -4.31
C THR A 202 4.97 -19.09 -4.72
N SER A 203 5.56 -19.81 -5.68
CA SER A 203 6.74 -19.26 -6.36
C SER A 203 6.35 -18.04 -7.21
N VAL A 204 7.29 -17.10 -7.41
CA VAL A 204 7.06 -15.90 -8.24
C VAL A 204 6.61 -16.30 -9.64
N ASN A 205 7.18 -17.36 -10.23
CA ASN A 205 6.82 -17.79 -11.58
C ASN A 205 5.38 -18.36 -11.73
N LYS A 206 4.60 -18.44 -10.65
CA LYS A 206 3.19 -18.86 -10.65
C LYS A 206 2.21 -17.70 -10.49
N VAL A 207 2.73 -16.49 -10.28
CA VAL A 207 1.92 -15.27 -10.24
C VAL A 207 1.45 -14.94 -11.65
N ASP A 208 0.16 -14.81 -11.87
CA ASP A 208 -0.35 -14.32 -13.16
C ASP A 208 -0.32 -12.78 -13.16
N ARG A 209 -1.22 -12.19 -12.37
CA ARG A 209 -1.31 -10.75 -12.17
C ARG A 209 -1.52 -10.43 -10.70
N ALA A 210 -0.74 -9.50 -10.15
CA ALA A 210 -0.77 -9.17 -8.73
C ALA A 210 -0.88 -7.67 -8.47
N HIS A 211 -1.72 -7.29 -7.50
CA HIS A 211 -1.65 -5.95 -6.91
C HIS A 211 -0.34 -5.75 -6.13
N THR A 212 -0.01 -4.50 -5.84
CA THR A 212 1.13 -4.11 -5.01
C THR A 212 0.66 -3.52 -3.67
N PRO A 213 1.42 -3.56 -2.56
CA PRO A 213 2.80 -4.03 -2.45
C PRO A 213 2.95 -5.53 -2.70
N PHE A 214 3.76 -5.88 -3.69
CA PHE A 214 4.01 -7.26 -4.10
C PHE A 214 5.31 -7.72 -3.48
N THR A 215 5.22 -8.59 -2.49
CA THR A 215 6.36 -8.97 -1.65
C THR A 215 6.80 -10.39 -1.93
N TYR A 216 8.11 -10.58 -2.06
CA TYR A 216 8.72 -11.87 -2.31
C TYR A 216 10.09 -12.01 -1.65
N LYS A 217 10.51 -13.25 -1.48
CA LYS A 217 11.80 -13.65 -0.92
C LYS A 217 12.56 -14.47 -1.94
N LEU A 218 13.76 -14.02 -2.27
CA LEU A 218 14.68 -14.77 -3.13
C LEU A 218 15.22 -16.00 -2.39
N LYS A 219 15.71 -16.97 -3.14
CA LYS A 219 16.40 -18.15 -2.60
C LYS A 219 17.61 -17.80 -1.70
N SER A 220 18.24 -16.64 -1.94
CA SER A 220 19.32 -16.11 -1.09
C SER A 220 18.86 -15.75 0.33
N GLY A 221 17.55 -15.59 0.54
CA GLY A 221 16.97 -15.04 1.77
C GLY A 221 16.70 -13.53 1.69
N THR A 222 17.12 -12.84 0.62
CA THR A 222 16.82 -11.42 0.40
C THR A 222 15.31 -11.24 0.19
N HIS A 223 14.73 -10.29 0.92
CA HIS A 223 13.33 -9.91 0.81
C HIS A 223 13.20 -8.65 -0.04
N LEU A 224 12.19 -8.61 -0.92
CA LEU A 224 11.90 -7.48 -1.76
C LEU A 224 10.40 -7.19 -1.76
N SER A 225 10.04 -5.92 -1.91
CA SER A 225 8.65 -5.53 -2.19
C SER A 225 8.60 -4.50 -3.32
N ILE A 226 7.79 -4.78 -4.34
CA ILE A 226 7.54 -3.87 -5.46
C ILE A 226 6.24 -3.11 -5.19
N HIS A 227 6.32 -1.78 -5.25
CA HIS A 227 5.17 -0.90 -5.04
C HIS A 227 5.32 0.42 -5.82
N GLU A 228 4.47 1.41 -5.54
CA GLU A 228 4.57 2.74 -6.10
C GLU A 228 4.31 3.82 -5.04
N ALA A 229 4.81 5.04 -5.27
CA ALA A 229 4.63 6.17 -4.36
C ALA A 229 4.16 7.43 -5.12
N ALA A 230 3.39 8.28 -4.44
CA ALA A 230 2.81 9.51 -4.97
C ALA A 230 1.91 9.27 -6.21
N LEU A 231 0.95 8.36 -6.11
CA LEU A 231 -0.03 8.11 -7.18
C LEU A 231 -1.04 9.26 -7.28
N THR A 232 -0.75 10.23 -8.15
CA THR A 232 -1.63 11.38 -8.45
C THR A 232 -1.77 11.55 -9.94
N ASP A 233 -2.99 11.81 -10.42
CA ASP A 233 -3.30 12.03 -11.84
C ASP A 233 -2.67 11.00 -12.79
N TYR A 234 -2.67 9.74 -12.36
CA TYR A 234 -2.14 8.60 -13.10
C TYR A 234 -2.93 7.35 -12.71
N ALA A 235 -2.83 6.29 -13.50
CA ALA A 235 -3.46 5.01 -13.19
C ALA A 235 -2.58 4.17 -12.26
N ALA A 236 -3.20 3.40 -11.35
CA ALA A 236 -2.46 2.50 -10.49
C ALA A 236 -1.75 1.40 -11.28
N MET A 237 -0.60 0.97 -10.77
CA MET A 237 0.21 -0.10 -11.33
C MET A 237 -0.27 -1.49 -10.87
N VAL A 238 -0.75 -2.24 -11.87
CA VAL A 238 -0.74 -3.70 -12.03
C VAL A 238 0.64 -4.35 -12.08
N LEU A 239 0.95 -5.50 -11.47
CA LEU A 239 2.08 -6.32 -11.96
C LEU A 239 1.55 -7.51 -12.77
N ASP A 240 1.85 -7.53 -14.07
CA ASP A 240 1.46 -8.58 -15.03
C ASP A 240 2.69 -9.41 -15.38
N GLN A 241 2.68 -10.69 -15.02
CA GLN A 241 3.80 -11.58 -15.35
C GLN A 241 3.79 -11.90 -16.84
N ARG A 242 4.95 -11.71 -17.49
CA ARG A 242 5.14 -11.99 -18.91
C ARG A 242 5.81 -13.33 -19.12
N ARG A 243 7.12 -13.33 -19.25
CA ARG A 243 7.94 -14.55 -19.16
C ARG A 243 8.19 -14.84 -17.69
N ASP A 244 8.53 -16.08 -17.36
CA ASP A 244 8.84 -16.50 -16.00
C ASP A 244 9.80 -15.50 -15.31
N GLY A 245 9.30 -14.85 -14.25
CA GLY A 245 10.04 -13.88 -13.45
C GLY A 245 10.05 -12.43 -13.97
N THR A 246 9.62 -12.15 -15.21
CA THR A 246 9.52 -10.78 -15.72
C THR A 246 8.13 -10.22 -15.41
N LEU A 247 8.04 -9.42 -14.35
CA LEU A 247 6.81 -8.70 -13.96
C LEU A 247 6.80 -7.35 -14.68
N LYS A 248 5.74 -7.05 -15.43
CA LYS A 248 5.60 -5.80 -16.17
C LYS A 248 4.52 -4.92 -15.56
N ALA A 249 4.70 -3.61 -15.58
CA ALA A 249 3.65 -2.66 -15.27
C ALA A 249 2.43 -2.85 -16.19
N ASP A 250 1.26 -2.99 -15.58
CA ASP A 250 -0.06 -3.07 -16.21
C ASP A 250 -0.99 -2.01 -15.59
N LEU A 251 -0.94 -0.80 -16.15
CA LEU A 251 -1.71 0.32 -15.64
C LEU A 251 -3.22 0.06 -15.79
N THR A 252 -3.98 0.37 -14.75
CA THR A 252 -5.43 0.17 -14.77
C THR A 252 -6.12 1.14 -15.75
N PRO A 253 -6.86 0.64 -16.75
CA PRO A 253 -7.39 1.45 -17.83
C PRO A 253 -8.62 2.26 -17.42
N TRP A 254 -8.89 3.34 -18.17
CA TRP A 254 -10.22 3.92 -18.31
C TRP A 254 -11.16 2.97 -19.07
N SER A 255 -12.46 3.19 -18.98
CA SER A 255 -13.49 2.45 -19.73
C SER A 255 -13.33 2.48 -21.26
N ASP A 256 -12.61 3.46 -21.82
CA ASP A 256 -12.30 3.55 -23.25
C ASP A 256 -10.99 2.84 -23.64
N GLY A 257 -10.30 2.22 -22.69
CA GLY A 257 -9.06 1.47 -22.89
C GLY A 257 -7.78 2.30 -22.85
N ILE A 258 -7.86 3.64 -22.78
CA ILE A 258 -6.67 4.47 -22.52
C ILE A 258 -6.22 4.23 -21.08
N LEU A 259 -4.91 4.15 -20.84
CA LEU A 259 -4.39 3.91 -19.49
C LEU A 259 -4.28 5.21 -18.71
N VAL A 260 -3.68 6.23 -19.33
CA VAL A 260 -3.54 7.56 -18.71
C VAL A 260 -3.76 8.64 -19.77
N LYS A 261 -4.59 9.63 -19.44
CA LYS A 261 -4.81 10.84 -20.22
C LYS A 261 -4.04 11.98 -19.55
N THR A 262 -3.06 12.56 -20.23
CA THR A 262 -2.15 13.58 -19.68
C THR A 262 -1.75 14.61 -20.74
N ALA A 263 -0.76 15.47 -20.45
CA ALA A 263 -0.23 16.48 -21.38
C ALA A 263 1.29 16.63 -21.20
N PRO A 264 2.04 17.21 -22.16
CA PRO A 264 3.48 17.43 -22.01
C PRO A 264 3.83 18.21 -20.73
N GLY A 265 4.91 17.81 -20.06
CA GLY A 265 5.29 18.33 -18.74
C GLY A 265 4.75 17.51 -17.57
N PHE A 266 4.39 16.25 -17.79
CA PHE A 266 3.93 15.34 -16.74
C PHE A 266 5.07 14.49 -16.18
N THR A 267 4.82 13.95 -14.99
CA THR A 267 5.70 13.03 -14.27
C THR A 267 4.88 11.83 -13.80
N THR A 268 5.41 10.63 -13.92
CA THR A 268 4.73 9.43 -13.42
C THR A 268 4.83 9.37 -11.89
N PRO A 269 3.96 8.59 -11.23
CA PRO A 269 4.24 8.11 -9.88
C PRO A 269 5.59 7.41 -9.83
N TRP A 270 6.18 7.34 -8.64
CA TRP A 270 7.38 6.56 -8.41
C TRP A 270 7.07 5.07 -8.47
N ARG A 271 7.94 4.28 -9.09
CA ARG A 271 8.00 2.83 -8.93
C ARG A 271 9.05 2.53 -7.89
N THR A 272 8.74 1.65 -6.95
CA THR A 272 9.57 1.43 -5.77
C THR A 272 9.91 -0.03 -5.61
N ILE A 273 11.13 -0.29 -5.13
CA ILE A 273 11.60 -1.63 -4.78
C ILE A 273 12.29 -1.50 -3.42
N GLN A 274 11.62 -1.96 -2.37
CA GLN A 274 12.24 -2.13 -1.06
C GLN A 274 13.09 -3.40 -1.07
N ILE A 275 14.24 -3.39 -0.41
CA ILE A 275 15.18 -4.52 -0.39
C ILE A 275 15.78 -4.67 1.02
N ALA A 276 15.74 -5.88 1.57
CA ALA A 276 16.30 -6.15 2.90
C ALA A 276 16.84 -7.58 3.05
N ASP A 277 17.86 -7.76 3.90
CA ASP A 277 18.37 -9.08 4.29
C ASP A 277 17.38 -9.87 5.17
N LYS A 278 16.51 -9.17 5.89
CA LYS A 278 15.48 -9.75 6.78
C LYS A 278 14.13 -9.12 6.48
N ALA A 279 13.04 -9.89 6.68
CA ALA A 279 11.68 -9.41 6.49
C ALA A 279 11.38 -8.11 7.27
N THR A 280 11.86 -8.01 8.51
CA THR A 280 11.67 -6.79 9.35
C THR A 280 12.31 -5.54 8.77
N GLY A 281 13.33 -5.67 7.90
CA GLY A 281 13.93 -4.52 7.21
C GLY A 281 12.95 -3.84 6.25
N LEU A 282 12.02 -4.59 5.64
CA LEU A 282 10.97 -4.00 4.81
C LEU A 282 10.02 -3.13 5.65
N LEU A 283 9.71 -3.57 6.88
CA LEU A 283 8.77 -2.91 7.78
C LEU A 283 9.30 -1.62 8.41
N ASN A 284 10.63 -1.48 8.50
CA ASN A 284 11.31 -0.34 9.13
C ASN A 284 11.70 0.76 8.13
N SER A 285 11.25 0.64 6.88
CA SER A 285 11.55 1.58 5.80
C SER A 285 10.60 2.76 5.77
N ASP A 286 11.14 3.94 5.44
CA ASP A 286 10.38 5.19 5.20
C ASP A 286 10.26 5.52 3.69
N LEU A 287 10.67 4.60 2.82
CA LEU A 287 10.83 4.83 1.38
C LEU A 287 9.58 5.47 0.74
N ILE A 288 8.39 4.91 1.02
CA ILE A 288 7.14 5.37 0.42
C ILE A 288 6.83 6.83 0.81
N LEU A 289 7.01 7.20 2.09
CA LEU A 289 6.79 8.57 2.53
C LEU A 289 7.82 9.53 1.96
N ASN A 290 9.10 9.16 1.95
CA ASN A 290 10.19 10.01 1.44
C ASN A 290 10.04 10.39 -0.05
N LEU A 291 9.31 9.57 -0.81
CA LEU A 291 9.03 9.81 -2.23
C LEU A 291 7.79 10.69 -2.49
N ASN A 292 7.03 11.05 -1.47
CA ASN A 292 5.88 11.96 -1.59
C ASN A 292 6.28 13.43 -1.39
N GLU A 293 5.47 14.34 -1.94
CA GLU A 293 5.64 15.77 -1.70
C GLU A 293 5.40 16.12 -0.22
N PRO A 294 6.00 17.21 0.30
CA PRO A 294 5.69 17.72 1.64
C PRO A 294 4.21 18.10 1.80
N ASN A 295 3.77 18.22 3.06
CA ASN A 295 2.43 18.66 3.44
C ASN A 295 2.00 19.94 2.70
N LYS A 296 0.84 19.88 2.03
CA LYS A 296 0.22 21.00 1.30
C LYS A 296 -0.99 21.63 1.99
N LEU A 297 -1.39 21.11 3.16
CA LEU A 297 -2.53 21.61 3.93
C LEU A 297 -2.16 22.70 4.95
N GLY A 298 -0.86 22.98 5.12
CA GLY A 298 -0.39 23.94 6.12
C GLY A 298 -0.57 23.40 7.54
N ASP A 299 -1.23 24.16 8.42
CA ASP A 299 -1.54 23.70 9.77
C ASP A 299 -2.59 22.57 9.73
N VAL A 300 -2.22 21.43 10.29
CA VAL A 300 -3.03 20.21 10.37
C VAL A 300 -3.26 19.76 11.81
N SER A 301 -3.13 20.67 12.79
CA SER A 301 -3.43 20.40 14.20
C SER A 301 -4.88 19.95 14.46
N TRP A 302 -5.78 20.19 13.50
CA TRP A 302 -7.16 19.69 13.50
C TRP A 302 -7.28 18.20 13.11
N VAL A 303 -6.24 17.60 12.55
CA VAL A 303 -6.18 16.16 12.31
C VAL A 303 -5.78 15.47 13.61
N GLN A 304 -6.71 14.72 14.20
CA GLN A 304 -6.53 14.10 15.51
C GLN A 304 -6.54 12.57 15.37
N PRO A 305 -5.38 11.90 15.51
CA PRO A 305 -5.32 10.47 15.80
C PRO A 305 -6.13 10.15 17.06
N GLY A 306 -6.67 8.94 17.14
CA GLY A 306 -7.49 8.54 18.27
C GLY A 306 -8.06 7.14 18.18
N LYS A 307 -8.86 6.76 19.16
CA LYS A 307 -9.59 5.50 19.17
C LYS A 307 -11.07 5.74 19.02
N TYR A 308 -11.78 4.85 18.34
CA TYR A 308 -13.23 4.95 18.18
C TYR A 308 -13.94 3.61 18.37
N VAL A 309 -15.24 3.69 18.62
CA VAL A 309 -16.18 2.55 18.56
C VAL A 309 -17.20 2.81 17.47
N GLY A 310 -18.09 1.87 17.16
CA GLY A 310 -19.11 2.15 16.17
C GLY A 310 -20.32 1.24 16.21
N ILE A 311 -21.45 1.81 15.80
CA ILE A 311 -22.61 1.06 15.34
C ILE A 311 -22.23 0.55 13.95
N TRP A 312 -21.68 -0.67 13.93
CA TRP A 312 -21.05 -1.26 12.75
C TRP A 312 -21.10 -2.80 12.80
N TRP A 313 -20.42 -3.42 13.76
CA TRP A 313 -20.28 -4.88 13.84
C TRP A 313 -21.61 -5.61 13.97
N GLY A 314 -22.59 -5.00 14.64
CA GLY A 314 -23.95 -5.53 14.78
C GLY A 314 -24.62 -5.79 13.42
N MET A 315 -24.34 -4.95 12.41
CA MET A 315 -24.88 -5.17 11.06
C MET A 315 -24.18 -6.33 10.35
N HIS A 316 -22.85 -6.44 10.45
CA HIS A 316 -22.11 -7.58 9.89
C HIS A 316 -22.47 -8.92 10.56
N LEU A 317 -22.84 -8.91 11.84
CA LEU A 317 -23.34 -10.08 12.55
C LEU A 317 -24.83 -10.39 12.26
N ASN A 318 -25.55 -9.50 11.58
CA ASN A 318 -27.00 -9.52 11.36
C ASN A 318 -27.85 -9.37 12.65
N GLU A 319 -27.30 -8.78 13.70
CA GLU A 319 -28.06 -8.34 14.87
C GLU A 319 -28.84 -7.05 14.58
N ASN A 320 -28.24 -6.17 13.78
CA ASN A 320 -28.81 -4.90 13.32
C ASN A 320 -28.90 -4.87 11.79
N THR A 321 -29.65 -3.90 11.28
CA THR A 321 -29.70 -3.55 9.85
C THR A 321 -29.17 -2.14 9.63
N TRP A 322 -28.55 -1.92 8.46
CA TRP A 322 -28.30 -0.55 7.98
C TRP A 322 -29.60 0.14 7.54
N GLY A 323 -30.49 -0.59 6.87
CA GLY A 323 -31.80 -0.09 6.48
C GLY A 323 -32.75 0.06 7.67
N SER A 324 -33.80 0.86 7.47
CA SER A 324 -34.81 1.17 8.48
C SER A 324 -35.63 -0.05 8.90
N GLY A 325 -36.27 0.04 10.07
CA GLY A 325 -37.13 -1.00 10.64
C GLY A 325 -36.76 -1.38 12.07
N ASP A 326 -37.38 -2.43 12.60
CA ASP A 326 -37.26 -2.82 14.02
C ASP A 326 -35.82 -3.14 14.48
N LYS A 327 -34.91 -3.40 13.55
CA LYS A 327 -33.50 -3.73 13.80
C LYS A 327 -32.52 -2.63 13.38
N HIS A 328 -33.01 -1.47 12.96
CA HIS A 328 -32.17 -0.39 12.48
C HIS A 328 -31.12 -0.01 13.53
N GLY A 329 -29.84 -0.06 13.13
CA GLY A 329 -28.72 0.23 14.02
C GLY A 329 -28.59 1.72 14.35
N ALA A 330 -28.68 2.58 13.34
CA ALA A 330 -28.42 4.01 13.44
C ALA A 330 -29.61 4.79 14.00
N THR A 331 -29.98 4.54 15.26
CA THR A 331 -30.97 5.36 15.96
C THR A 331 -30.30 6.38 16.87
N THR A 332 -31.01 7.46 17.16
CA THR A 332 -30.60 8.48 18.13
C THR A 332 -30.29 7.86 19.49
N SER A 333 -31.15 6.95 19.96
CA SER A 333 -31.01 6.33 21.27
C SER A 333 -29.79 5.42 21.38
N GLU A 334 -29.53 4.63 20.33
CA GLU A 334 -28.40 3.72 20.28
C GLU A 334 -27.08 4.48 20.14
N THR A 335 -27.07 5.53 19.33
CA THR A 335 -25.90 6.41 19.17
C THR A 335 -25.51 7.05 20.51
N LYS A 336 -26.48 7.57 21.27
CA LYS A 336 -26.23 8.11 22.62
C LYS A 336 -25.69 7.05 23.57
N ARG A 337 -26.19 5.81 23.50
CA ARG A 337 -25.68 4.68 24.30
C ARG A 337 -24.22 4.35 23.97
N TYR A 338 -23.83 4.37 22.69
CA TYR A 338 -22.44 4.20 22.28
C TYR A 338 -21.57 5.39 22.71
N MET A 339 -22.09 6.62 22.64
CA MET A 339 -21.36 7.80 23.14
C MET A 339 -21.13 7.75 24.65
N ASP A 340 -22.08 7.22 25.43
CA ASP A 340 -21.88 6.99 26.86
C ASP A 340 -20.79 5.94 27.13
N PHE A 341 -20.74 4.88 26.33
CA PHE A 341 -19.66 3.88 26.42
C PHE A 341 -18.30 4.50 26.05
N ALA A 342 -18.23 5.21 24.92
CA ALA A 342 -17.03 5.88 24.45
C ALA A 342 -16.49 6.88 25.49
N ALA A 343 -17.36 7.72 26.06
CA ALA A 343 -16.98 8.69 27.09
C ALA A 343 -16.49 8.01 28.37
N LYS A 344 -17.12 6.91 28.76
CA LYS A 344 -16.74 6.17 29.97
C LYS A 344 -15.36 5.51 29.84
N TYR A 345 -15.00 5.04 28.65
CA TYR A 345 -13.79 4.24 28.43
C TYR A 345 -12.73 4.94 27.55
N GLY A 346 -12.86 6.24 27.32
CA GLY A 346 -11.82 7.06 26.69
C GLY A 346 -11.66 6.86 25.18
N PHE A 347 -12.77 6.77 24.45
CA PHE A 347 -12.79 6.79 22.98
C PHE A 347 -13.22 8.16 22.47
N ASP A 348 -12.58 8.62 21.39
CA ASP A 348 -12.73 9.97 20.86
C ASP A 348 -13.99 10.14 20.01
N GLY A 349 -14.52 9.04 19.46
CA GLY A 349 -15.69 9.10 18.60
C GLY A 349 -16.47 7.80 18.43
N VAL A 350 -17.64 7.95 17.82
CA VAL A 350 -18.58 6.87 17.48
C VAL A 350 -18.88 6.93 15.99
N LEU A 351 -18.47 5.91 15.23
CA LEU A 351 -18.91 5.68 13.85
C LEU A 351 -20.37 5.22 13.86
N VAL A 352 -21.18 5.78 12.95
CA VAL A 352 -22.57 5.35 12.76
C VAL A 352 -22.84 5.13 11.27
N GLU A 353 -22.99 3.87 10.87
CA GLU A 353 -23.43 3.50 9.52
C GLU A 353 -24.94 3.24 9.48
N GLY A 354 -25.58 3.53 8.34
CA GLY A 354 -27.04 3.41 8.20
C GLY A 354 -27.81 4.68 8.55
N TRP A 355 -27.14 5.77 8.95
CA TRP A 355 -27.82 6.99 9.44
C TRP A 355 -28.66 7.71 8.38
N ASN A 356 -28.30 7.60 7.10
CA ASN A 356 -28.82 8.40 5.99
C ASN A 356 -29.79 7.64 5.07
N ILE A 357 -30.72 8.32 4.41
CA ILE A 357 -31.66 7.66 3.49
C ILE A 357 -30.91 6.98 2.33
N GLY A 358 -31.25 5.72 2.06
CA GLY A 358 -30.78 4.95 0.91
C GLY A 358 -30.36 3.52 1.22
N TRP A 359 -30.38 3.09 2.49
CA TRP A 359 -29.97 1.73 2.89
C TRP A 359 -31.08 0.68 2.77
N ASP A 360 -32.34 1.09 2.60
CA ASP A 360 -33.48 0.17 2.57
C ASP A 360 -33.40 -0.81 1.39
N GLY A 361 -33.71 -2.08 1.66
CA GLY A 361 -33.58 -3.16 0.69
C GLY A 361 -32.14 -3.66 0.60
N SER A 362 -31.56 -3.65 -0.61
CA SER A 362 -30.21 -4.15 -0.86
C SER A 362 -29.27 -2.99 -1.16
N TRP A 363 -28.67 -2.44 -0.09
CA TRP A 363 -27.82 -1.25 -0.17
C TRP A 363 -26.69 -1.34 -1.21
N PHE A 364 -26.17 -2.55 -1.49
CA PHE A 364 -25.19 -2.80 -2.56
C PHE A 364 -25.62 -2.28 -3.94
N HIS A 365 -26.94 -2.17 -4.20
CA HIS A 365 -27.49 -1.67 -5.47
C HIS A 365 -28.07 -0.26 -5.37
N ASN A 366 -27.96 0.40 -4.22
CA ASN A 366 -28.66 1.66 -3.93
C ASN A 366 -27.82 2.91 -4.20
N GLY A 367 -26.69 2.79 -4.91
CA GLY A 367 -25.76 3.91 -5.11
C GLY A 367 -26.39 5.20 -5.65
N ASP A 368 -27.42 5.08 -6.50
CA ASP A 368 -28.11 6.24 -7.09
C ASP A 368 -29.08 6.95 -6.15
N VAL A 369 -29.48 6.32 -5.04
CA VAL A 369 -30.55 6.82 -4.15
C VAL A 369 -30.04 7.25 -2.78
N PHE A 370 -28.77 7.00 -2.46
CA PHE A 370 -28.18 7.54 -1.24
C PHE A 370 -28.28 9.06 -1.21
N SER A 371 -28.81 9.58 -0.11
CA SER A 371 -28.68 10.98 0.26
C SER A 371 -27.55 11.11 1.29
N PHE A 372 -26.64 12.05 1.08
CA PHE A 372 -25.55 12.32 2.03
C PHE A 372 -25.86 13.48 2.98
N THR A 373 -27.10 13.97 2.96
CA THR A 373 -27.55 15.11 3.77
C THR A 373 -28.87 14.85 4.52
N LYS A 374 -29.57 13.76 4.22
CA LYS A 374 -30.86 13.44 4.83
C LYS A 374 -30.75 12.21 5.74
N PRO A 375 -30.91 12.38 7.06
CA PRO A 375 -30.98 11.24 7.97
C PRO A 375 -32.31 10.49 7.81
N TYR A 376 -32.37 9.24 8.30
CA TYR A 376 -33.65 8.59 8.62
C TYR A 376 -34.35 9.30 9.79
N ASP A 377 -35.67 9.14 9.89
CA ASP A 377 -36.50 9.84 10.90
C ASP A 377 -36.15 9.48 12.36
N ASP A 378 -35.53 8.32 12.59
CA ASP A 378 -35.09 7.85 13.91
C ASP A 378 -33.64 8.27 14.27
N PHE A 379 -32.96 9.00 13.38
CA PHE A 379 -31.63 9.59 13.59
C PHE A 379 -31.66 11.12 13.57
N ASP A 380 -31.74 11.72 14.76
CA ASP A 380 -31.68 13.17 14.94
C ASP A 380 -30.20 13.61 15.06
N ILE A 381 -29.62 14.06 13.95
CA ILE A 381 -28.23 14.48 13.88
C ILE A 381 -27.92 15.71 14.75
N ASP A 382 -28.85 16.65 14.93
CA ASP A 382 -28.67 17.79 15.84
C ASP A 382 -28.57 17.27 17.29
N ALA A 383 -29.51 16.43 17.72
CA ALA A 383 -29.52 15.87 19.08
C ALA A 383 -28.34 14.91 19.36
N VAL A 384 -27.85 14.18 18.36
CA VAL A 384 -26.64 13.35 18.46
C VAL A 384 -25.40 14.22 18.61
N SER A 385 -25.28 15.28 17.80
CA SER A 385 -24.12 16.18 17.82
C SER A 385 -24.03 16.94 19.15
N GLU A 386 -25.16 17.48 19.64
CA GLU A 386 -25.22 18.15 20.94
C GLU A 386 -24.87 17.20 22.09
N TYR A 387 -25.37 15.95 22.05
CA TYR A 387 -25.06 14.97 23.07
C TYR A 387 -23.59 14.57 23.05
N GLY A 388 -23.02 14.32 21.87
CA GLY A 388 -21.60 14.02 21.68
C GLY A 388 -20.71 15.14 22.23
N ALA A 389 -21.02 16.40 21.92
CA ALA A 389 -20.33 17.56 22.47
C ALA A 389 -20.38 17.60 24.01
N SER A 390 -21.54 17.30 24.62
CA SER A 390 -21.69 17.24 26.08
C SER A 390 -20.86 16.13 26.75
N LYS A 391 -20.44 15.12 25.97
CA LYS A 391 -19.66 13.96 26.42
C LYS A 391 -18.19 14.02 25.99
N ASN A 392 -17.81 15.03 25.20
CA ASN A 392 -16.52 15.08 24.51
C ASN A 392 -16.25 13.82 23.67
N VAL A 393 -17.28 13.34 22.96
CA VAL A 393 -17.21 12.20 22.03
C VAL A 393 -17.87 12.61 20.72
N ARG A 394 -17.12 12.60 19.63
CA ARG A 394 -17.62 13.08 18.34
C ARG A 394 -18.37 12.00 17.57
N LEU A 395 -19.35 12.41 16.76
CA LEU A 395 -19.85 11.56 15.70
C LEU A 395 -18.75 11.41 14.64
N ILE A 396 -18.46 10.17 14.24
CA ILE A 396 -17.66 9.88 13.04
C ILE A 396 -18.65 9.63 11.91
N GLY A 397 -18.56 10.45 10.86
CA GLY A 397 -19.46 10.40 9.73
C GLY A 397 -19.27 9.16 8.87
N HIS A 398 -20.30 8.78 8.12
CA HIS A 398 -20.25 7.71 7.13
C HIS A 398 -20.84 8.15 5.79
N HIS A 399 -20.13 7.86 4.69
CA HIS A 399 -20.57 8.07 3.31
C HIS A 399 -20.28 6.83 2.45
N GLU A 400 -21.20 5.85 2.45
CA GLU A 400 -21.19 4.74 1.48
C GLU A 400 -21.77 5.19 0.14
N THR A 401 -21.13 4.80 -0.96
CA THR A 401 -21.54 5.22 -2.31
C THR A 401 -22.16 4.10 -3.13
N SER A 402 -22.00 2.84 -2.72
CA SER A 402 -22.27 1.64 -3.53
C SER A 402 -21.78 1.79 -4.97
N GLY A 403 -20.56 2.32 -5.12
CA GLY A 403 -19.89 2.58 -6.39
C GLY A 403 -20.42 3.74 -7.22
N SER A 404 -21.52 4.42 -6.85
CA SER A 404 -22.10 5.52 -7.65
C SER A 404 -21.46 6.87 -7.31
N VAL A 405 -20.28 7.12 -7.87
CA VAL A 405 -19.47 8.28 -7.49
C VAL A 405 -19.99 9.60 -8.04
N THR A 406 -20.75 9.61 -9.13
CA THR A 406 -21.39 10.85 -9.60
C THR A 406 -22.51 11.31 -8.66
N ASN A 407 -23.30 10.38 -8.11
CA ASN A 407 -24.28 10.73 -7.09
C ASN A 407 -23.60 11.36 -5.87
N TYR A 408 -22.52 10.74 -5.39
CA TYR A 408 -21.76 11.27 -4.28
C TYR A 408 -21.13 12.64 -4.58
N ARG A 409 -20.44 12.78 -5.71
CA ARG A 409 -19.81 14.03 -6.14
C ARG A 409 -20.79 15.20 -6.16
N ASN A 410 -22.00 14.99 -6.65
CA ASN A 410 -23.03 16.03 -6.74
C ASN A 410 -23.53 16.50 -5.37
N GLN A 411 -23.41 15.68 -4.32
CA GLN A 411 -23.85 15.99 -2.96
C GLN A 411 -22.68 16.30 -2.00
N MET A 412 -21.44 16.10 -2.43
CA MET A 412 -20.26 16.07 -1.56
C MET A 412 -20.04 17.37 -0.78
N SER A 413 -20.20 18.53 -1.44
CA SER A 413 -20.04 19.82 -0.75
C SER A 413 -21.06 19.99 0.37
N ASP A 414 -22.35 19.78 0.07
CA ASP A 414 -23.43 19.92 1.05
C ASP A 414 -23.30 18.90 2.19
N ALA A 415 -22.87 17.68 1.88
CA ALA A 415 -22.62 16.63 2.87
C ALA A 415 -21.48 17.02 3.82
N TYR A 416 -20.39 17.57 3.30
CA TYR A 416 -19.30 18.06 4.14
C TYR A 416 -19.66 19.34 4.92
N ASP A 417 -20.49 20.21 4.35
CA ASP A 417 -21.01 21.39 5.06
C ASP A 417 -21.94 21.00 6.21
N LEU A 418 -22.78 19.97 6.01
CA LEU A 418 -23.57 19.35 7.08
C LEU A 418 -22.64 18.84 8.19
N TYR A 419 -21.68 17.98 7.86
CA TYR A 419 -20.77 17.46 8.88
C TYR A 419 -19.96 18.54 9.59
N LYS A 420 -19.54 19.59 8.88
CA LYS A 420 -18.89 20.75 9.50
C LYS A 420 -19.81 21.47 10.49
N LYS A 421 -21.09 21.67 10.16
CA LYS A 421 -22.10 22.26 11.06
C LYS A 421 -22.23 21.46 12.36
N HIS A 422 -22.04 20.15 12.28
CA HIS A 422 -22.23 19.18 13.36
C HIS A 422 -20.95 18.76 14.09
N ASP A 423 -19.84 19.48 13.90
CA ASP A 423 -18.52 19.19 14.49
C ASP A 423 -18.00 17.77 14.20
N VAL A 424 -18.39 17.19 13.06
CA VAL A 424 -17.82 15.92 12.58
C VAL A 424 -16.47 16.22 11.93
N THR A 425 -15.40 15.65 12.51
CA THR A 425 -14.01 15.88 12.08
C THR A 425 -13.40 14.70 11.33
N GLN A 426 -14.08 13.56 11.28
CA GLN A 426 -13.64 12.34 10.61
C GLN A 426 -14.81 11.67 9.89
N ILE A 427 -14.57 11.17 8.68
CA ILE A 427 -15.56 10.46 7.87
C ILE A 427 -14.96 9.15 7.37
N LYS A 428 -15.68 8.05 7.56
CA LYS A 428 -15.50 6.83 6.78
C LYS A 428 -16.25 6.97 5.45
N THR A 429 -15.55 6.84 4.32
CA THR A 429 -16.17 6.77 2.99
C THR A 429 -16.09 5.34 2.47
N GLY A 430 -17.09 4.85 1.74
CA GLY A 430 -17.11 3.51 1.14
C GLY A 430 -17.49 3.52 -0.35
N TYR A 431 -16.93 2.58 -1.11
CA TYR A 431 -17.05 2.50 -2.57
C TYR A 431 -17.37 1.06 -3.00
N VAL A 432 -18.29 0.42 -2.29
CA VAL A 432 -18.66 -0.98 -2.52
C VAL A 432 -19.24 -1.17 -3.91
N ALA A 433 -18.45 -1.80 -4.78
CA ALA A 433 -18.84 -2.30 -6.08
C ALA A 433 -17.83 -3.36 -6.49
N ASP A 434 -18.23 -4.26 -7.39
CA ASP A 434 -17.29 -5.20 -7.98
C ASP A 434 -16.19 -4.44 -8.76
N GLY A 435 -15.03 -5.09 -8.89
CA GLY A 435 -13.86 -4.54 -9.57
C GLY A 435 -14.19 -4.23 -11.02
N GLY A 436 -14.03 -2.96 -11.39
CA GLY A 436 -14.37 -2.46 -12.73
C GLY A 436 -15.79 -1.92 -12.86
N ASP A 437 -16.60 -1.95 -11.80
CA ASP A 437 -18.00 -1.53 -11.80
C ASP A 437 -18.26 -0.22 -11.03
N ILE A 438 -17.24 0.63 -10.80
CA ILE A 438 -17.50 1.99 -10.32
C ILE A 438 -18.36 2.71 -11.35
N LYS A 439 -19.52 3.19 -10.91
CA LYS A 439 -20.48 3.88 -11.75
C LYS A 439 -20.22 5.38 -11.74
N ARG A 440 -19.97 5.96 -12.91
CA ARG A 440 -20.03 7.41 -13.15
C ARG A 440 -20.97 7.74 -14.30
N ILE A 441 -21.52 8.95 -14.28
CA ILE A 441 -22.24 9.55 -15.40
C ILE A 441 -21.29 10.52 -16.10
N ASP A 442 -21.05 10.31 -17.39
CA ASP A 442 -20.19 11.19 -18.18
C ASP A 442 -20.88 12.51 -18.56
N GLU A 443 -20.13 13.39 -19.22
CA GLU A 443 -20.60 14.72 -19.64
C GLU A 443 -21.80 14.69 -20.60
N ASN A 444 -22.12 13.54 -21.20
CA ASN A 444 -23.26 13.33 -22.09
C ASN A 444 -24.44 12.62 -21.40
N GLY A 445 -24.37 12.42 -20.08
CA GLY A 445 -25.40 11.69 -19.34
C GLY A 445 -25.32 10.17 -19.49
N ILE A 446 -24.21 9.62 -20.02
CA ILE A 446 -24.05 8.18 -20.25
C ILE A 446 -23.36 7.55 -19.05
N THR A 447 -23.92 6.42 -18.59
CA THR A 447 -23.28 5.61 -17.55
C THR A 447 -22.01 4.93 -18.07
N ARG A 448 -20.91 5.09 -17.33
CA ARG A 448 -19.63 4.42 -17.55
C ARG A 448 -19.25 3.62 -16.30
N HIS A 449 -18.59 2.50 -16.52
CA HIS A 449 -18.03 1.65 -15.47
C HIS A 449 -16.51 1.78 -15.48
N GLU A 450 -15.94 2.18 -14.36
CA GLU A 450 -14.51 2.41 -14.20
C GLU A 450 -13.95 1.47 -13.11
N TRP A 451 -12.63 1.31 -13.09
CA TRP A 451 -11.96 0.61 -12.00
C TRP A 451 -11.73 1.53 -10.81
N HIS A 452 -11.78 0.97 -9.60
CA HIS A 452 -11.41 1.66 -8.34
C HIS A 452 -10.00 2.24 -8.37
N ASP A 453 -9.09 1.68 -9.16
CA ASP A 453 -7.67 2.04 -9.20
C ASP A 453 -7.24 2.63 -10.56
N GLY A 454 -8.19 2.94 -11.44
CA GLY A 454 -7.92 3.70 -12.67
C GLY A 454 -7.69 5.19 -12.40
N GLN A 455 -7.09 5.92 -13.35
CA GLN A 455 -6.78 7.35 -13.20
C GLN A 455 -8.01 8.18 -12.79
N PHE A 456 -9.19 7.84 -13.32
CA PHE A 456 -10.44 8.50 -12.94
C PHE A 456 -10.68 8.45 -11.42
N MET A 457 -10.64 7.26 -10.82
CA MET A 457 -10.89 7.10 -9.39
C MET A 457 -9.76 7.60 -8.51
N VAL A 458 -8.50 7.50 -8.97
CA VAL A 458 -7.36 8.16 -8.30
C VAL A 458 -7.65 9.65 -8.10
N ASN A 459 -8.16 10.31 -9.13
CA ASN A 459 -8.54 11.72 -9.07
C ASN A 459 -9.81 11.96 -8.23
N GLU A 460 -10.77 11.04 -8.26
CA GLU A 460 -12.02 11.10 -7.47
C GLU A 460 -11.74 11.05 -5.96
N TYR A 461 -10.90 10.11 -5.50
CA TYR A 461 -10.50 10.02 -4.10
C TYR A 461 -9.76 11.28 -3.64
N LEU A 462 -8.78 11.74 -4.43
CA LEU A 462 -8.00 12.91 -4.06
C LEU A 462 -8.87 14.18 -4.01
N HIS A 463 -9.87 14.29 -4.88
CA HIS A 463 -10.86 15.36 -4.77
C HIS A 463 -11.63 15.28 -3.45
N SER A 464 -12.16 14.10 -3.11
CA SER A 464 -12.87 13.89 -1.84
C SER A 464 -12.03 14.31 -0.62
N VAL A 465 -10.77 13.89 -0.58
CA VAL A 465 -9.80 14.23 0.49
C VAL A 465 -9.54 15.74 0.56
N THR A 466 -9.33 16.39 -0.58
CA THR A 466 -8.99 17.82 -0.62
C THR A 466 -10.22 18.72 -0.35
N GLU A 467 -11.42 18.32 -0.75
CA GLU A 467 -12.66 19.01 -0.38
C GLU A 467 -12.99 18.88 1.11
N ALA A 468 -12.72 17.72 1.71
CA ALA A 468 -12.84 17.52 3.15
C ALA A 468 -11.85 18.40 3.93
N ALA A 469 -10.62 18.54 3.42
CA ALA A 469 -9.58 19.35 4.07
C ALA A 469 -9.97 20.83 4.21
N LYS A 470 -10.72 21.38 3.24
CA LYS A 470 -11.24 22.78 3.29
C LYS A 470 -12.14 23.04 4.51
N ARG A 471 -12.68 21.98 5.13
CA ARG A 471 -13.58 22.04 6.29
C ARG A 471 -12.92 21.53 7.57
N GLY A 472 -11.65 21.12 7.51
CA GLY A 472 -10.96 20.49 8.63
C GLY A 472 -11.50 19.09 8.93
N ILE A 473 -11.82 18.32 7.88
CA ILE A 473 -12.33 16.95 8.00
C ILE A 473 -11.28 15.97 7.48
N SER A 474 -11.06 14.90 8.25
CA SER A 474 -10.19 13.79 7.88
C SER A 474 -10.98 12.63 7.27
N ILE A 475 -10.37 11.91 6.34
CA ILE A 475 -11.01 10.84 5.57
C ILE A 475 -10.34 9.49 5.86
N ASN A 476 -11.18 8.52 6.19
CA ASN A 476 -10.87 7.09 6.20
C ASN A 476 -11.57 6.42 5.01
N THR A 477 -10.81 5.88 4.05
CA THR A 477 -11.38 5.36 2.79
C THR A 477 -11.47 3.84 2.78
N HIS A 478 -12.67 3.27 2.78
CA HIS A 478 -12.95 1.87 2.45
C HIS A 478 -13.14 1.71 0.93
N GLU A 479 -12.92 0.50 0.41
CA GLU A 479 -12.73 0.18 -1.02
C GLU A 479 -11.86 1.20 -1.80
N PRO A 480 -10.70 1.63 -1.26
CA PRO A 480 -9.94 2.76 -1.77
C PRO A 480 -9.10 2.37 -3.00
N VAL A 481 -8.44 3.35 -3.61
CA VAL A 481 -7.14 3.07 -4.23
C VAL A 481 -6.12 2.71 -3.13
N LYS A 482 -5.18 1.79 -3.41
CA LYS A 482 -4.08 1.45 -2.48
C LYS A 482 -3.32 2.69 -1.98
N ASP A 483 -2.78 2.62 -0.77
CA ASP A 483 -1.95 3.71 -0.26
C ASP A 483 -0.66 3.82 -1.09
N THR A 484 -0.14 5.02 -1.23
CA THR A 484 1.12 5.34 -1.93
C THR A 484 1.88 6.46 -1.23
N GLY A 485 1.58 6.71 0.05
CA GLY A 485 2.23 7.70 0.91
C GLY A 485 1.64 9.11 0.88
N LEU A 486 0.50 9.31 0.20
CA LEU A 486 -0.11 10.64 0.04
C LEU A 486 -0.55 11.30 1.35
N ARG A 487 -0.59 10.55 2.46
CA ARG A 487 -0.74 11.11 3.81
C ARG A 487 0.36 12.11 4.19
N ARG A 488 1.54 12.05 3.56
CA ARG A 488 2.58 13.10 3.73
C ARG A 488 2.12 14.43 3.14
N THR A 489 1.56 14.39 1.93
CA THR A 489 1.10 15.56 1.18
C THR A 489 -0.22 16.09 1.71
N TYR A 490 -1.13 15.19 2.08
CA TYR A 490 -2.48 15.46 2.59
C TYR A 490 -2.69 14.72 3.92
N PRO A 491 -2.21 15.27 5.05
CA PRO A 491 -2.30 14.62 6.36
C PRO A 491 -3.72 14.35 6.87
N ASN A 492 -4.76 14.85 6.21
CA ASN A 492 -6.14 14.50 6.57
C ASN A 492 -6.60 13.16 5.96
N TRP A 493 -5.82 12.54 5.07
CA TRP A 493 -6.07 11.18 4.59
C TRP A 493 -5.46 10.17 5.57
N ILE A 494 -6.17 9.99 6.68
CA ILE A 494 -5.65 9.38 7.91
C ILE A 494 -5.48 7.86 7.83
N ALA A 495 -6.41 7.17 7.16
CA ALA A 495 -6.40 5.72 7.02
C ALA A 495 -7.19 5.30 5.78
N ARG A 496 -7.07 4.02 5.44
CA ARG A 496 -7.89 3.37 4.43
C ARG A 496 -7.97 1.88 4.71
N GLU A 497 -8.97 1.17 4.19
CA GLU A 497 -9.01 -0.30 4.32
C GLU A 497 -8.13 -0.95 3.24
N GLY A 498 -8.66 -1.25 2.04
CA GLY A 498 -7.87 -1.68 0.89
C GLY A 498 -7.17 -3.03 1.05
N ALA A 499 -7.74 -3.91 1.86
CA ALA A 499 -7.42 -5.33 2.04
C ALA A 499 -8.53 -5.96 2.90
N ARG A 500 -8.64 -7.29 2.97
CA ARG A 500 -9.63 -7.92 3.87
C ARG A 500 -9.41 -7.49 5.32
N GLY A 501 -10.33 -6.69 5.86
CA GLY A 501 -10.39 -6.31 7.27
C GLY A 501 -11.10 -7.34 8.15
N GLN A 502 -11.48 -6.92 9.36
CA GLN A 502 -12.18 -7.76 10.32
C GLN A 502 -13.58 -8.17 9.87
N GLU A 503 -14.24 -7.40 9.01
CA GLU A 503 -15.59 -7.70 8.48
C GLU A 503 -15.69 -9.10 7.84
N PHE A 504 -14.66 -9.52 7.11
CA PHE A 504 -14.60 -10.84 6.49
C PHE A 504 -14.65 -11.98 7.52
N ASN A 505 -14.34 -11.73 8.79
CA ASN A 505 -14.48 -12.74 9.84
C ASN A 505 -15.93 -12.99 10.24
N ALA A 506 -16.87 -12.08 9.93
CA ALA A 506 -18.30 -12.27 10.17
C ALA A 506 -19.00 -13.06 9.06
N TRP A 507 -18.57 -12.91 7.79
CA TRP A 507 -19.34 -13.41 6.63
C TRP A 507 -18.49 -13.92 5.43
N GLY A 508 -17.16 -13.82 5.45
CA GLY A 508 -16.30 -14.00 4.28
C GLY A 508 -16.33 -15.39 3.62
N THR A 509 -16.71 -16.45 4.34
CA THR A 509 -16.91 -17.83 3.87
C THR A 509 -15.88 -18.31 2.81
N PRO A 510 -14.62 -18.58 3.20
CA PRO A 510 -14.12 -18.63 4.57
C PRO A 510 -13.79 -17.24 5.16
N PRO A 511 -13.73 -17.11 6.51
CA PRO A 511 -13.19 -15.92 7.18
C PRO A 511 -11.69 -15.76 6.90
N ASN A 512 -11.05 -14.75 7.49
CA ASN A 512 -9.60 -14.61 7.38
C ASN A 512 -8.89 -15.79 8.07
N ASN A 513 -7.89 -16.35 7.40
CA ASN A 513 -7.10 -17.47 7.93
C ASN A 513 -6.09 -16.97 9.00
N PRO A 514 -5.55 -17.88 9.84
CA PRO A 514 -4.61 -17.53 10.91
C PRO A 514 -3.40 -16.67 10.47
N GLU A 515 -2.77 -17.00 9.34
CA GLU A 515 -1.60 -16.27 8.82
C GLU A 515 -1.91 -14.86 8.28
N HIS A 516 -3.18 -14.51 8.02
CA HIS A 516 -3.56 -13.24 7.35
C HIS A 516 -2.89 -12.01 7.97
N THR A 517 -2.94 -11.91 9.30
CA THR A 517 -2.35 -10.77 10.06
C THR A 517 -0.84 -10.88 10.26
N ALA A 518 -0.24 -12.03 9.95
CA ALA A 518 1.21 -12.21 9.84
C ALA A 518 1.73 -11.93 8.41
N ILE A 519 0.85 -11.85 7.39
CA ILE A 519 1.19 -11.44 6.03
C ILE A 519 1.00 -9.93 5.84
N LEU A 520 -0.15 -9.38 6.26
CA LEU A 520 -0.50 -7.97 6.06
C LEU A 520 0.63 -6.96 6.35
N PRO A 521 1.40 -7.08 7.46
CA PRO A 521 2.52 -6.18 7.74
C PRO A 521 3.51 -6.04 6.59
N TYR A 522 3.81 -7.16 5.93
CA TYR A 522 4.83 -7.27 4.88
C TYR A 522 4.28 -7.08 3.48
N THR A 523 2.99 -6.77 3.34
CA THR A 523 2.32 -6.52 2.07
C THR A 523 1.50 -5.24 2.19
N ARG A 524 0.22 -5.31 2.55
CA ARG A 524 -0.68 -4.16 2.66
C ARG A 524 -0.10 -3.03 3.52
N MET A 525 0.53 -3.32 4.66
CA MET A 525 1.00 -2.28 5.57
C MET A 525 2.30 -1.61 5.10
N LEU A 526 3.01 -2.18 4.11
CA LEU A 526 4.14 -1.49 3.47
C LEU A 526 3.70 -0.24 2.68
N SER A 527 2.43 -0.18 2.28
CA SER A 527 1.87 0.97 1.58
C SER A 527 1.50 2.14 2.50
N GLY A 528 1.06 1.85 3.74
CA GLY A 528 0.52 2.85 4.67
C GLY A 528 -0.48 2.27 5.67
N PRO A 529 -1.07 3.11 6.55
CA PRO A 529 -1.97 2.67 7.61
C PRO A 529 -3.21 1.94 7.07
N MET A 530 -3.74 1.02 7.87
CA MET A 530 -4.94 0.24 7.56
C MET A 530 -5.97 0.37 8.68
N ASP A 531 -7.18 0.77 8.33
CA ASP A 531 -8.33 0.62 9.22
C ASP A 531 -8.82 -0.83 9.22
N PHE A 532 -8.14 -1.69 9.97
CA PHE A 532 -8.42 -3.14 10.03
C PHE A 532 -9.66 -3.48 10.87
N THR A 533 -10.08 -2.55 11.75
CA THR A 533 -11.10 -2.72 12.79
C THR A 533 -10.84 -3.88 13.78
N PRO A 534 -9.72 -3.86 14.54
CA PRO A 534 -9.37 -4.93 15.48
C PRO A 534 -10.25 -4.94 16.75
N GLY A 535 -9.96 -5.89 17.64
CA GLY A 535 -10.47 -5.86 19.02
C GLY A 535 -11.75 -6.64 19.26
N ILE A 536 -12.04 -7.69 18.49
CA ILE A 536 -13.22 -8.53 18.77
C ILE A 536 -13.00 -9.38 20.03
N PHE A 537 -13.90 -9.29 21.00
CA PHE A 537 -13.86 -9.99 22.29
C PHE A 537 -14.79 -11.20 22.32
N ASP A 538 -15.93 -11.16 21.64
CA ASP A 538 -16.70 -12.34 21.28
C ASP A 538 -16.25 -12.87 19.92
N LEU A 539 -15.29 -13.78 19.95
CA LEU A 539 -14.62 -14.33 18.78
C LEU A 539 -15.48 -15.36 18.03
N ALA A 540 -16.59 -15.80 18.63
CA ALA A 540 -17.40 -16.91 18.12
C ALA A 540 -18.88 -16.76 18.54
N PRO A 541 -19.57 -15.69 18.12
CA PRO A 541 -20.95 -15.41 18.53
C PRO A 541 -21.95 -16.52 18.13
N LYS A 542 -21.58 -17.34 17.13
CA LYS A 542 -22.35 -18.49 16.63
C LYS A 542 -21.77 -19.84 17.05
N GLY A 543 -20.83 -19.86 17.99
CA GLY A 543 -20.10 -21.05 18.46
C GLY A 543 -18.75 -21.28 17.75
N LEU A 544 -17.85 -22.04 18.38
CA LEU A 544 -16.50 -22.29 17.88
C LEU A 544 -16.46 -23.11 16.58
N ASP A 545 -17.48 -23.95 16.37
CA ASP A 545 -17.66 -24.76 15.16
C ASP A 545 -18.26 -23.97 13.98
N ALA A 546 -18.60 -22.68 14.18
CA ALA A 546 -19.14 -21.85 13.11
C ALA A 546 -18.08 -21.59 12.03
N VAL A 547 -18.50 -21.67 10.75
CA VAL A 547 -17.62 -21.41 9.60
C VAL A 547 -17.02 -20.02 9.66
N ASN A 548 -17.87 -19.00 9.86
CA ASN A 548 -17.44 -17.61 9.98
C ASN A 548 -17.36 -17.22 11.45
N ARG A 549 -16.12 -17.02 11.89
CA ARG A 549 -15.77 -16.48 13.19
C ARG A 549 -14.37 -15.90 13.13
N VAL A 550 -13.96 -15.19 14.17
CA VAL A 550 -12.60 -14.66 14.26
C VAL A 550 -11.64 -15.82 14.59
N GLN A 551 -10.78 -16.19 13.63
CA GLN A 551 -9.84 -17.31 13.76
C GLN A 551 -8.55 -16.92 14.50
N THR A 552 -8.69 -16.34 15.70
CA THR A 552 -7.57 -15.92 16.55
C THR A 552 -7.82 -16.24 18.02
N THR A 553 -6.81 -16.10 18.89
CA THR A 553 -7.04 -15.94 20.34
C THR A 553 -7.43 -14.50 20.68
N LEU A 554 -7.91 -14.27 21.90
CA LEU A 554 -8.23 -12.94 22.43
C LEU A 554 -6.99 -12.04 22.50
N THR A 555 -5.84 -12.57 22.90
CA THR A 555 -4.63 -11.76 23.05
C THR A 555 -4.02 -11.36 21.71
N LYS A 556 -4.23 -12.15 20.64
CA LYS A 556 -3.92 -11.71 19.27
C LYS A 556 -4.75 -10.48 18.89
N GLN A 557 -6.02 -10.39 19.27
CA GLN A 557 -6.84 -9.19 19.02
C GLN A 557 -6.28 -7.94 19.73
N LEU A 558 -5.70 -8.09 20.92
CA LEU A 558 -5.00 -7.01 21.61
C LEU A 558 -3.69 -6.63 20.88
N ALA A 559 -2.92 -7.62 20.42
CA ALA A 559 -1.65 -7.38 19.72
C ALA A 559 -1.83 -6.57 18.42
N LEU A 560 -2.98 -6.68 17.75
CA LEU A 560 -3.27 -5.98 16.50
C LEU A 560 -3.18 -4.45 16.62
N TYR A 561 -3.51 -3.86 17.78
CA TYR A 561 -3.42 -2.41 18.00
C TYR A 561 -1.98 -1.87 17.88
N VAL A 562 -0.98 -2.74 18.08
CA VAL A 562 0.44 -2.39 17.92
C VAL A 562 0.98 -2.94 16.60
N VAL A 563 0.58 -4.13 16.18
CA VAL A 563 1.11 -4.74 14.95
C VAL A 563 0.62 -4.00 13.69
N LEU A 564 -0.69 -3.71 13.60
CA LEU A 564 -1.29 -3.05 12.45
C LEU A 564 -1.43 -1.55 12.74
N TYR A 565 -0.46 -0.77 12.29
CA TYR A 565 -0.47 0.67 12.50
C TYR A 565 -1.63 1.37 11.77
N SER A 566 -2.35 2.22 12.51
CA SER A 566 -3.28 3.22 11.99
C SER A 566 -3.41 4.35 13.01
N PRO A 567 -3.47 5.63 12.59
CA PRO A 567 -3.69 6.76 13.51
C PRO A 567 -5.10 6.76 14.11
N ILE A 568 -6.05 6.06 13.47
CA ILE A 568 -7.36 5.77 14.04
C ILE A 568 -7.50 4.26 14.25
N GLN A 569 -7.85 3.84 15.47
CA GLN A 569 -8.05 2.43 15.78
C GLN A 569 -9.46 2.20 16.31
N MET A 570 -10.17 1.28 15.67
CA MET A 570 -11.47 0.85 16.18
C MET A 570 -11.31 -0.12 17.34
N ALA A 571 -12.18 -0.01 18.34
CA ALA A 571 -12.60 -1.14 19.16
C ALA A 571 -13.90 -1.68 18.55
N ALA A 572 -13.76 -2.64 17.64
CA ALA A 572 -14.81 -3.03 16.70
C ALA A 572 -16.01 -3.77 17.31
N ASP A 573 -15.81 -4.51 18.40
CA ASP A 573 -16.87 -5.31 19.01
C ASP A 573 -17.99 -4.47 19.65
N LEU A 574 -19.06 -5.16 20.00
CA LEU A 574 -20.22 -4.58 20.67
C LEU A 574 -19.84 -4.23 22.13
N PRO A 575 -20.25 -3.05 22.64
CA PRO A 575 -19.94 -2.59 24.01
C PRO A 575 -20.13 -3.62 25.12
N ARG A 576 -21.16 -4.47 24.98
CA ARG A 576 -21.48 -5.53 25.95
C ARG A 576 -20.41 -6.62 26.04
N ASN A 577 -19.68 -6.90 24.96
CA ASN A 577 -18.65 -7.94 24.93
C ASN A 577 -17.37 -7.47 25.62
N TYR A 578 -17.07 -6.17 25.59
CA TYR A 578 -15.96 -5.59 26.34
C TYR A 578 -16.19 -5.57 27.85
N VAL A 579 -17.40 -5.24 28.29
CA VAL A 579 -17.70 -5.17 29.74
C VAL A 579 -17.65 -6.53 30.44
N GLU A 580 -17.70 -7.63 29.70
CA GLU A 580 -17.49 -8.98 30.23
C GLU A 580 -16.02 -9.27 30.57
N ARG A 581 -15.06 -8.51 30.00
CA ARG A 581 -13.62 -8.72 30.15
C ARG A 581 -12.86 -7.40 30.31
N LEU A 582 -13.26 -6.60 31.30
CA LEU A 582 -12.68 -5.26 31.53
C LEU A 582 -11.17 -5.27 31.82
N ASP A 583 -10.67 -6.37 32.36
CA ASP A 583 -9.24 -6.60 32.58
C ASP A 583 -8.46 -6.63 31.27
N ALA A 584 -8.89 -7.43 30.28
CA ALA A 584 -8.28 -7.45 28.94
C ALA A 584 -8.55 -6.13 28.18
N PHE A 585 -9.73 -5.55 28.33
CA PHE A 585 -10.10 -4.29 27.70
C PHE A 585 -9.24 -3.10 28.17
N GLN A 586 -8.59 -3.20 29.33
CA GLN A 586 -7.66 -2.19 29.81
C GLN A 586 -6.52 -1.91 28.80
N PHE A 587 -6.04 -2.94 28.09
CA PHE A 587 -5.01 -2.72 27.07
C PHE A 587 -5.50 -1.79 25.94
N ILE A 588 -6.73 -1.99 25.48
CA ILE A 588 -7.34 -1.17 24.41
C ILE A 588 -7.54 0.27 24.88
N GLN A 589 -7.94 0.48 26.13
CA GLN A 589 -8.04 1.82 26.72
C GLN A 589 -6.66 2.50 26.77
N ASP A 590 -5.63 1.76 27.15
CA ASP A 590 -4.27 2.27 27.38
C ASP A 590 -3.46 2.51 26.10
N VAL A 591 -3.65 1.72 25.04
CA VAL A 591 -2.79 1.78 23.84
C VAL A 591 -3.02 3.07 23.04
N PRO A 592 -1.96 3.83 22.68
CA PRO A 592 -2.09 5.00 21.82
C PRO A 592 -2.20 4.59 20.34
N THR A 593 -2.40 5.58 19.47
CA THR A 593 -2.45 5.37 18.01
C THR A 593 -1.45 6.22 17.23
N ASP A 594 -0.73 7.12 17.92
CA ASP A 594 0.33 7.97 17.36
C ASP A 594 1.65 7.68 18.07
N TRP A 595 2.73 7.56 17.30
CA TRP A 595 3.98 6.97 17.79
C TRP A 595 5.17 7.88 17.50
N SER A 596 6.05 8.06 18.48
CA SER A 596 7.32 8.77 18.27
C SER A 596 8.36 7.90 17.56
N GLU A 597 8.29 6.58 17.76
CA GLU A 597 9.20 5.60 17.17
C GLU A 597 8.48 4.26 16.97
N SER A 598 8.82 3.53 15.89
CA SER A 598 8.28 2.20 15.62
C SER A 598 9.34 1.28 15.03
N ILE A 599 9.47 0.10 15.63
CA ILE A 599 10.50 -0.87 15.27
C ILE A 599 9.85 -2.25 15.15
N ALA A 600 9.93 -2.86 13.96
CA ALA A 600 9.72 -4.29 13.80
C ALA A 600 10.92 -5.04 14.40
N VAL A 601 10.75 -5.60 15.59
CA VAL A 601 11.82 -6.21 16.38
C VAL A 601 12.05 -7.68 16.03
N ALA A 602 11.03 -8.37 15.51
CA ALA A 602 11.13 -9.74 15.03
C ALA A 602 10.03 -10.06 14.01
N GLY A 603 10.25 -11.07 13.18
CA GLY A 603 9.21 -11.62 12.31
C GLY A 603 9.72 -12.25 11.03
N GLU A 604 8.83 -13.00 10.39
CA GLU A 604 8.99 -13.69 9.11
C GLU A 604 7.62 -13.68 8.40
N ILE A 605 7.61 -13.42 7.09
CA ILE A 605 6.39 -13.18 6.32
C ILE A 605 5.48 -14.42 6.37
N GLY A 606 4.23 -14.22 6.79
CA GLY A 606 3.23 -15.29 6.89
C GLY A 606 3.34 -16.15 8.16
N ASP A 607 4.42 -16.01 8.92
CA ASP A 607 4.67 -16.83 10.10
C ASP A 607 4.37 -16.06 11.40
N TYR A 608 5.05 -14.94 11.63
CA TYR A 608 4.91 -14.14 12.86
C TYR A 608 5.50 -12.74 12.69
N VAL A 609 5.09 -11.81 13.55
CA VAL A 609 5.62 -10.46 13.60
C VAL A 609 5.57 -9.93 15.02
N ALA A 610 6.54 -9.10 15.38
CA ALA A 610 6.56 -8.34 16.62
C ALA A 610 7.00 -6.89 16.36
N PHE A 611 6.19 -5.94 16.82
CA PHE A 611 6.50 -4.51 16.81
C PHE A 611 6.67 -3.99 18.23
N ALA A 612 7.67 -3.14 18.43
CA ALA A 612 7.78 -2.27 19.59
C ALA A 612 7.60 -0.82 19.11
N ARG A 613 6.74 -0.05 19.79
CA ARG A 613 6.46 1.34 19.43
C ARG A 613 6.45 2.21 20.67
N LYS A 614 7.04 3.40 20.57
CA LYS A 614 7.04 4.39 21.65
C LYS A 614 5.89 5.33 21.46
N ASP A 615 5.06 5.49 22.49
CA ASP A 615 4.00 6.50 22.50
C ASP A 615 4.59 7.87 22.14
N ARG A 616 3.88 8.65 21.34
CA ARG A 616 4.31 9.99 21.02
C ARG A 616 4.18 10.97 22.18
N ALA A 617 3.17 10.76 23.03
CA ALA A 617 2.83 11.69 24.11
C ALA A 617 3.51 11.34 25.45
N SER A 618 4.21 10.21 25.54
CA SER A 618 4.81 9.74 26.80
C SER A 618 6.11 8.97 26.59
N GLU A 619 6.67 8.47 27.70
CA GLU A 619 7.84 7.61 27.68
C GLU A 619 7.50 6.12 27.63
N ASP A 620 6.21 5.79 27.57
CA ASP A 620 5.73 4.42 27.53
C ASP A 620 6.03 3.79 26.16
N TRP A 621 6.38 2.51 26.20
CA TRP A 621 6.49 1.67 25.00
C TRP A 621 5.35 0.67 24.98
N TYR A 622 4.97 0.24 23.78
CA TYR A 622 4.01 -0.82 23.57
C TYR A 622 4.61 -1.88 22.66
N LEU A 623 4.33 -3.14 22.94
CA LEU A 623 4.72 -4.26 22.07
C LEU A 623 3.50 -5.09 21.72
N GLY A 624 3.37 -5.43 20.45
CA GLY A 624 2.44 -6.46 19.98
C GLY A 624 3.23 -7.52 19.23
N ALA A 625 2.96 -8.78 19.53
CA ALA A 625 3.46 -9.92 18.79
C ALA A 625 2.30 -10.86 18.45
N LEU A 626 2.31 -11.44 17.25
CA LEU A 626 1.32 -12.40 16.82
C LEU A 626 1.94 -13.47 15.92
N THR A 627 1.25 -14.60 15.78
CA THR A 627 1.66 -15.73 14.94
C THR A 627 0.52 -16.20 14.03
N ASP A 628 0.88 -16.99 13.03
CA ASP A 628 0.03 -17.77 12.14
C ASP A 628 -0.65 -18.97 12.83
N GLU A 629 -1.06 -20.01 12.09
CA GLU A 629 -1.68 -21.22 12.65
C GLU A 629 -0.75 -22.01 13.58
N SER A 630 0.57 -21.80 13.49
CA SER A 630 1.56 -22.55 14.27
C SER A 630 1.84 -21.84 15.61
N PRO A 631 1.81 -22.54 16.77
CA PRO A 631 2.26 -21.96 18.02
C PRO A 631 3.78 -21.69 17.98
N ARG A 632 4.23 -20.58 18.54
CA ARG A 632 5.63 -20.13 18.44
C ARG A 632 6.18 -19.60 19.75
N LYS A 633 7.49 -19.77 19.93
CA LYS A 633 8.25 -19.15 21.01
C LYS A 633 9.20 -18.11 20.42
N VAL A 634 9.06 -16.86 20.83
CA VAL A 634 9.83 -15.73 20.29
C VAL A 634 10.58 -15.04 21.43
N VAL A 635 11.90 -14.91 21.30
CA VAL A 635 12.71 -14.16 22.27
C VAL A 635 12.90 -12.73 21.76
N ILE A 636 12.43 -11.76 22.53
CA ILE A 636 12.53 -10.33 22.23
C ILE A 636 13.53 -9.68 23.19
N LYS A 637 14.58 -9.08 22.63
CA LYS A 637 15.47 -8.18 23.37
C LYS A 637 14.73 -6.87 23.63
N LEU A 638 14.91 -6.32 24.82
CA LEU A 638 14.25 -5.07 25.23
C LEU A 638 15.15 -3.84 25.04
N ASP A 639 16.18 -3.92 24.20
CA ASP A 639 17.18 -2.87 23.98
C ASP A 639 16.63 -1.61 23.28
N PHE A 640 15.37 -1.66 22.81
CA PHE A 640 14.61 -0.49 22.38
C PHE A 640 14.15 0.41 23.54
N LEU A 641 14.07 -0.11 24.77
CA LEU A 641 13.72 0.69 25.94
C LEU A 641 14.81 1.71 26.28
N GLY A 642 14.45 2.77 27.01
CA GLY A 642 15.43 3.74 27.49
C GLY A 642 16.53 3.10 28.35
N ALA A 643 17.80 3.30 27.98
CA ALA A 643 18.96 2.58 28.54
C ALA A 643 19.06 2.61 30.08
N ASP A 644 18.69 3.73 30.70
CA ASP A 644 18.77 3.96 32.14
C ASP A 644 17.40 4.04 32.83
N LYS A 645 16.35 3.53 32.17
CA LYS A 645 14.97 3.56 32.67
C LYS A 645 14.51 2.18 33.13
N GLN A 646 13.67 2.18 34.17
CA GLN A 646 12.88 1.02 34.54
C GLN A 646 11.47 1.17 33.99
N TYR A 647 10.88 0.04 33.62
CA TYR A 647 9.52 -0.03 33.13
C TYR A 647 8.75 -1.11 33.87
N GLN A 648 7.49 -0.87 34.17
CA GLN A 648 6.54 -1.92 34.51
C GLN A 648 5.93 -2.44 33.22
N ALA A 649 6.35 -3.63 32.79
CA ALA A 649 5.72 -4.36 31.73
C ALA A 649 4.39 -4.94 32.24
N GLN A 650 3.27 -4.53 31.64
CA GLN A 650 1.93 -5.09 31.82
C GLN A 650 1.67 -6.00 30.62
N ILE A 651 1.73 -7.32 30.84
CA ILE A 651 1.82 -8.34 29.79
C ILE A 651 0.48 -9.05 29.69
N TYR A 652 -0.14 -8.97 28.51
CA TYR A 652 -1.37 -9.65 28.13
C TYR A 652 -1.00 -10.75 27.12
N ARG A 653 -0.96 -12.00 27.56
CA ARG A 653 -0.49 -13.12 26.73
C ARG A 653 -1.47 -14.28 26.72
N ASP A 654 -1.34 -15.13 25.73
CA ASP A 654 -2.00 -16.44 25.71
C ASP A 654 -1.72 -17.24 27.00
N GLY A 655 -2.77 -17.90 27.50
CA GLY A 655 -2.67 -18.88 28.58
C GLY A 655 -2.07 -20.20 28.08
N ASP A 656 -1.67 -21.06 29.02
CA ASP A 656 -0.95 -22.30 28.68
C ASP A 656 -1.80 -23.30 27.87
N LYS A 657 -3.13 -23.14 27.87
CA LYS A 657 -4.09 -23.96 27.10
C LYS A 657 -4.76 -23.17 25.98
N ALA A 658 -4.28 -21.98 25.67
CA ALA A 658 -4.82 -21.17 24.60
C ALA A 658 -4.62 -21.87 23.25
N ASN A 659 -5.68 -21.84 22.44
CA ASN A 659 -5.68 -22.38 21.09
C ASN A 659 -6.84 -21.73 20.36
N TRP A 660 -6.60 -21.14 19.19
CA TRP A 660 -7.66 -20.37 18.53
C TRP A 660 -8.90 -21.22 18.23
N GLU A 661 -8.76 -22.50 17.86
CA GLU A 661 -9.87 -23.38 17.48
C GLU A 661 -10.75 -23.74 18.68
N THR A 662 -10.13 -24.16 19.78
CA THR A 662 -10.81 -24.87 20.88
C THR A 662 -10.92 -24.07 22.17
N ASN A 663 -10.01 -23.11 22.40
CA ASN A 663 -9.95 -22.36 23.65
C ASN A 663 -9.34 -20.95 23.41
N PRO A 664 -9.98 -20.09 22.60
CA PRO A 664 -9.39 -18.82 22.19
C PRO A 664 -9.40 -17.75 23.29
N TYR A 665 -10.04 -18.03 24.43
CA TYR A 665 -10.24 -17.09 25.54
C TYR A 665 -9.34 -17.35 26.75
N ASP A 666 -8.42 -18.33 26.68
CA ASP A 666 -7.45 -18.55 27.77
C ASP A 666 -6.32 -17.53 27.67
N TYR A 667 -6.24 -16.61 28.63
CA TYR A 667 -5.23 -15.56 28.67
C TYR A 667 -4.72 -15.33 30.09
N VAL A 668 -3.53 -14.74 30.19
CA VAL A 668 -2.91 -14.33 31.45
C VAL A 668 -2.53 -12.86 31.35
N ILE A 669 -2.83 -12.11 32.41
CA ILE A 669 -2.35 -10.75 32.61
C ILE A 669 -1.38 -10.75 33.79
N GLU A 670 -0.15 -10.30 33.55
CA GLU A 670 0.89 -10.27 34.57
C GLU A 670 1.71 -8.97 34.50
N THR A 671 2.40 -8.65 35.58
CA THR A 671 3.29 -7.47 35.61
C THR A 671 4.71 -7.85 35.98
N LYS A 672 5.68 -7.18 35.37
CA LYS A 672 7.11 -7.40 35.63
C LYS A 672 7.90 -6.11 35.46
N THR A 673 8.82 -5.84 36.38
CA THR A 673 9.79 -4.75 36.20
C THR A 673 10.89 -5.20 35.24
N VAL A 674 11.15 -4.40 34.20
CA VAL A 674 12.13 -4.67 33.15
C VAL A 674 13.00 -3.43 32.86
N THR A 675 14.11 -3.65 32.16
CA THR A 675 15.03 -2.60 31.68
C THR A 675 15.52 -2.95 30.28
N ALA A 676 16.21 -2.02 29.62
CA ALA A 676 16.79 -2.23 28.29
C ALA A 676 17.79 -3.40 28.19
N LYS A 677 18.33 -3.87 29.33
CA LYS A 677 19.26 -5.00 29.39
C LYS A 677 18.57 -6.37 29.41
N GLY A 678 17.23 -6.38 29.52
CA GLY A 678 16.44 -7.60 29.64
C GLY A 678 16.02 -8.19 28.30
N GLU A 679 15.40 -9.37 28.39
CA GLU A 679 14.69 -10.02 27.30
C GLU A 679 13.37 -10.61 27.82
N LEU A 680 12.42 -10.81 26.91
CA LEU A 680 11.18 -11.54 27.15
C LEU A 680 11.08 -12.71 26.19
N SER A 681 10.71 -13.87 26.73
CA SER A 681 10.36 -15.04 25.94
C SER A 681 8.84 -15.10 25.83
N LEU A 682 8.31 -14.78 24.65
CA LEU A 682 6.89 -14.80 24.34
C LEU A 682 6.50 -16.20 23.87
N SER A 683 5.45 -16.77 24.46
CA SER A 683 4.82 -18.01 23.99
C SER A 683 3.50 -17.64 23.34
N LEU A 684 3.42 -17.79 22.02
CA LEU A 684 2.24 -17.48 21.21
C LEU A 684 1.53 -18.80 20.92
N ALA A 685 0.24 -18.90 21.25
CA ALA A 685 -0.58 -20.04 20.88
C ALA A 685 -0.78 -20.11 19.36
N SER A 686 -1.39 -21.18 18.84
CA SER A 686 -1.85 -21.20 17.44
C SER A 686 -2.81 -20.04 17.19
N SER A 687 -2.57 -19.27 16.13
CA SER A 687 -3.20 -17.97 15.85
C SER A 687 -3.30 -17.07 17.08
N GLY A 688 -2.24 -17.10 17.88
CA GLY A 688 -2.12 -16.44 19.17
C GLY A 688 -1.31 -15.15 19.12
N GLY A 689 -1.16 -14.52 20.28
CA GLY A 689 -0.52 -13.22 20.41
C GLY A 689 -0.07 -12.84 21.81
N THR A 690 0.58 -11.69 21.90
CA THR A 690 0.91 -11.03 23.15
C THR A 690 0.92 -9.53 22.93
N ALA A 691 0.29 -8.81 23.86
CA ALA A 691 0.28 -7.35 23.90
C ALA A 691 0.90 -6.88 25.23
N ILE A 692 1.78 -5.89 25.18
CA ILE A 692 2.51 -5.41 26.36
C ILE A 692 2.50 -3.89 26.38
N ARG A 693 2.15 -3.29 27.52
CA ARG A 693 2.49 -1.90 27.84
C ARG A 693 3.71 -1.89 28.73
N PHE A 694 4.76 -1.20 28.34
CA PHE A 694 5.91 -0.87 29.18
C PHE A 694 5.70 0.53 29.73
N LYS A 695 5.08 0.61 30.90
CA LYS A 695 4.86 1.87 31.59
C LYS A 695 6.15 2.35 32.25
N ALA A 696 6.63 3.54 31.90
CA ALA A 696 7.82 4.11 32.53
C ALA A 696 7.59 4.32 34.05
N LEU A 697 8.59 3.97 34.87
CA LEU A 697 8.55 4.06 36.34
C LEU A 697 9.26 5.28 36.90
#